data_AF-A0A814UFQ9-F1
#
_entry.id   AF-A0A814UFQ9-F1
#
_cell.length_a   1.000
_cell.length_b   1.000
_cell.length_c   1.000
_cell.angle_alpha   90.00
_cell.angle_beta   90.00
_cell.angle_gamma   90.00
#
_symmetry.space_group_name_H-M   'P 1'
#
loop_
_entity.id
_entity.type
_entity.pdbx_description
1 polymer ?
#
loop_
_entity_poly.entity_id
_entity_poly.type
_entity_poly.pdbx_seq_one_letter_code
_entity_poly.pdbx_strand_id
1 'polypeptide(L)'
;MNNKVAPEDLTIELETAKTALLTAETEKVSLDTAKSSGHVTMRRLSLVLLAVQNVVHILLVRYVRTLPGPRFIKSTFVFVTEIQRTIFSILLVWHEERSIIAGTKKIYNQILGNPRDTLMVSIPAFIYTIQNNLIIIAVSNLDAPTYMVTNQLKIFTTAMFTVTMLNRRLGLIQWLSLVSLFCGICLVQVDSITSKEPKKDVNAVVGLLAMVCSSISSGFAGVFIEKLLKNSDVSVWIRNIQLGMFSVIGSLSVMFIIDGKEVQEKGILYGYSEMVWMSTIGHSLGGLIVALVIKYADNILKGFASASAIILACIISVALFDFQLTVPMVFGSLLVIVSILAYSNVCVFVDTSAIDFTMMDNKHAVVQLLLPTMVGLMIGMTIMYHALHQSKMAPLIASKLLEERYYPENKALPLAPVPSEFNVTSKKRICLVNIDTRPLQRFSAVEGGYRDMTFSSLSTYSNLLYARLHGYDYQRIVVPPFQNRYHTWSKVYHLYDMVQSMAESHDIILFLDADAYVADIRMPLERLLTKWKFDEKAQLLLSLDVSSPYAKDTHGRTVLNTGVIFLRPGSPKVISLLRNLSQCLERTPGCEQWRHKWGHEQSAFSEYFRDAFIPDVELLSMPCNEGLGYSEDPYNCHGIYISHVTMDKESLRERYKQRLIYGTLLSLERELFRSHVAYPSTNDIDLLDMMRQQRSSTAPTMENNTLAD
;
A
#
# COMPACT_ATOMS: atom_id res chain seq x y z
N MET A 1 44.79 -7.64 -47.64
CA MET A 1 45.01 -6.98 -46.34
C MET A 1 43.96 -7.54 -45.37
N ASN A 2 44.29 -8.63 -44.69
CA ASN A 2 43.41 -9.27 -43.70
C ASN A 2 43.83 -8.77 -42.31
N ASN A 3 43.11 -7.77 -41.78
CA ASN A 3 43.21 -7.43 -40.36
C ASN A 3 42.52 -8.54 -39.56
N LYS A 4 43.31 -9.52 -39.10
CA LYS A 4 42.92 -10.39 -37.99
C LYS A 4 43.01 -9.55 -36.73
N VAL A 5 41.87 -9.08 -36.24
CA VAL A 5 41.75 -8.53 -34.88
C VAL A 5 42.06 -9.68 -33.91
N ALA A 6 42.99 -9.44 -32.98
CA ALA A 6 43.43 -10.46 -32.05
C ALA A 6 42.31 -10.79 -31.03
N PRO A 7 42.20 -12.04 -30.56
CA PRO A 7 41.17 -12.44 -29.59
C PRO A 7 41.26 -11.70 -28.22
N GLU A 8 42.40 -11.07 -27.92
CA GLU A 8 42.55 -10.17 -26.75
C GLU A 8 41.81 -8.84 -26.92
N ASP A 9 41.70 -8.29 -28.13
CA ASP A 9 40.97 -7.02 -28.36
C ASP A 9 39.45 -7.21 -28.20
N LEU A 10 38.93 -8.39 -28.60
CA LEU A 10 37.51 -8.72 -28.50
C LEU A 10 37.05 -8.97 -27.04
N THR A 11 37.95 -9.46 -26.20
CA THR A 11 37.69 -9.70 -24.77
C THR A 11 37.71 -8.40 -23.98
N ILE A 12 38.61 -7.48 -24.33
CA ILE A 12 38.63 -6.12 -23.77
C ILE A 12 37.36 -5.35 -24.17
N GLU A 13 36.93 -5.39 -25.44
CA GLU A 13 35.67 -4.74 -25.86
C GLU A 13 34.45 -5.33 -25.14
N LEU A 14 34.41 -6.65 -24.91
CA LEU A 14 33.31 -7.32 -24.21
C LEU A 14 33.27 -6.98 -22.71
N GLU A 15 34.42 -6.88 -22.05
CA GLU A 15 34.51 -6.42 -20.66
C GLU A 15 34.14 -4.95 -20.53
N THR A 16 34.57 -4.12 -21.48
CA THR A 16 34.23 -2.69 -21.51
C THR A 16 32.72 -2.49 -21.70
N ALA A 17 32.09 -3.28 -22.57
CA ALA A 17 30.64 -3.27 -22.79
C ALA A 17 29.85 -3.79 -21.58
N LYS A 18 30.32 -4.85 -20.91
CA LYS A 18 29.71 -5.35 -19.66
C LYS A 18 29.80 -4.32 -18.54
N THR A 19 30.95 -3.68 -18.39
CA THR A 19 31.17 -2.65 -17.36
C THR A 19 30.29 -1.44 -17.62
N ALA A 20 30.16 -1.00 -18.87
CA ALA A 20 29.25 0.07 -19.27
C ALA A 20 27.77 -0.26 -18.99
N LEU A 21 27.35 -1.51 -19.24
CA LEU A 21 25.99 -1.99 -18.97
C LEU A 21 25.70 -2.05 -17.45
N LEU A 22 26.64 -2.55 -16.65
CA LEU A 22 26.56 -2.58 -15.18
C LEU A 22 26.51 -1.18 -14.58
N THR A 23 27.30 -0.23 -15.08
CA THR A 23 27.22 1.17 -14.64
C THR A 23 25.89 1.80 -15.01
N ALA A 24 25.35 1.53 -16.20
CA ALA A 24 24.05 2.05 -16.63
C ALA A 24 22.89 1.46 -15.81
N GLU A 25 22.94 0.18 -15.45
CA GLU A 25 21.95 -0.47 -14.57
C GLU A 25 22.03 0.05 -13.13
N THR A 26 23.23 0.26 -12.60
CA THR A 26 23.45 0.80 -11.25
C THR A 26 22.99 2.26 -11.15
N GLU A 27 23.26 3.05 -12.18
CA GLU A 27 22.78 4.43 -12.29
C GLU A 27 21.25 4.48 -12.43
N LYS A 28 20.63 3.54 -13.16
CA LYS A 28 19.17 3.43 -13.27
C LYS A 28 18.51 3.04 -11.95
N VAL A 29 19.05 2.06 -11.23
CA VAL A 29 18.55 1.61 -9.91
C VAL A 29 18.67 2.70 -8.86
N SER A 30 19.80 3.43 -8.83
CA SER A 30 19.97 4.57 -7.92
C SER A 30 19.03 5.74 -8.28
N LEU A 31 18.80 6.02 -9.57
CA LEU A 31 17.84 7.01 -10.03
C LEU A 31 16.39 6.65 -9.64
N ASP A 32 16.02 5.37 -9.73
CA ASP A 32 14.66 4.90 -9.42
C ASP A 32 14.41 4.82 -7.90
N THR A 33 15.44 4.49 -7.12
CA THR A 33 15.42 4.56 -5.65
C THR A 33 15.31 6.02 -5.18
N ALA A 34 16.05 6.94 -5.80
CA ALA A 34 15.96 8.37 -5.52
C ALA A 34 14.60 8.96 -5.93
N LYS A 35 14.02 8.54 -7.05
CA LYS A 35 12.65 8.92 -7.47
C LYS A 35 11.59 8.43 -6.49
N SER A 36 11.71 7.20 -5.99
CA SER A 36 10.78 6.62 -4.99
C SER A 36 10.82 7.37 -3.66
N SER A 37 12.01 7.66 -3.14
CA SER A 37 12.22 8.46 -1.92
C SER A 37 11.72 9.91 -2.08
N GLY A 38 11.97 10.52 -3.25
CA GLY A 38 11.47 11.85 -3.60
C GLY A 38 9.94 11.92 -3.64
N HIS A 39 9.28 10.88 -4.18
CA HIS A 39 7.82 10.83 -4.25
C HIS A 39 7.16 10.76 -2.86
N VAL A 40 7.75 10.01 -1.92
CA VAL A 40 7.28 9.95 -0.52
C VAL A 40 7.45 11.30 0.18
N THR A 41 8.59 11.95 -0.03
CA THR A 41 8.90 13.27 0.56
C THR A 41 7.94 14.34 0.03
N MET A 42 7.70 14.38 -1.29
CA MET A 42 6.78 15.33 -1.92
C MET A 42 5.33 15.12 -1.49
N ARG A 43 4.91 13.88 -1.29
CA ARG A 43 3.58 13.55 -0.75
C ARG A 43 3.38 14.10 0.66
N ARG A 44 4.37 13.95 1.56
CA ARG A 44 4.29 14.49 2.94
C ARG A 44 4.29 16.01 2.95
N LEU A 45 5.22 16.60 2.20
CA LEU A 45 5.38 18.05 2.11
C LEU A 45 4.11 18.72 1.57
N SER A 46 3.53 18.20 0.49
CA SER A 46 2.31 18.78 -0.11
C SER A 46 1.11 18.77 0.82
N LEU A 47 0.96 17.76 1.70
CA LEU A 47 -0.14 17.69 2.66
C LEU A 47 0.02 18.65 3.84
N VAL A 48 1.24 18.75 4.39
CA VAL A 48 1.54 19.72 5.46
C VAL A 48 1.34 21.14 4.94
N LEU A 49 1.88 21.42 3.75
CA LEU A 49 1.68 22.69 3.07
C LEU A 49 0.19 22.97 2.84
N LEU A 50 -0.61 21.99 2.43
CA LEU A 50 -2.05 22.19 2.23
C LEU A 50 -2.79 22.52 3.53
N ALA A 51 -2.49 21.82 4.62
CA ALA A 51 -3.13 22.06 5.92
C ALA A 51 -2.82 23.48 6.43
N VAL A 52 -1.53 23.86 6.42
CA VAL A 52 -1.08 25.20 6.81
C VAL A 52 -1.70 26.26 5.91
N GLN A 53 -1.65 26.04 4.60
CA GLN A 53 -2.19 26.96 3.60
C GLN A 53 -3.68 27.21 3.80
N ASN A 54 -4.48 26.18 4.08
CA ASN A 54 -5.91 26.33 4.28
C ASN A 54 -6.23 27.26 5.47
N VAL A 55 -5.46 27.16 6.55
CA VAL A 55 -5.64 28.00 7.74
C VAL A 55 -5.14 29.42 7.49
N VAL A 56 -3.92 29.55 6.97
CA VAL A 56 -3.29 30.85 6.66
C VAL A 56 -4.14 31.64 5.66
N HIS A 57 -4.64 30.99 4.61
CA HIS A 57 -5.47 31.64 3.60
C HIS A 57 -6.74 32.26 4.21
N ILE A 58 -7.43 31.53 5.07
CA ILE A 58 -8.70 31.98 5.64
C ILE A 58 -8.48 33.13 6.61
N LEU A 59 -7.43 33.05 7.43
CA LEU A 59 -7.04 34.12 8.34
C LEU A 59 -6.62 35.37 7.59
N LEU A 60 -5.77 35.23 6.57
CA LEU A 60 -5.31 36.36 5.76
C LEU A 60 -6.47 37.02 5.00
N VAL A 61 -7.35 36.25 4.36
CA VAL A 61 -8.51 36.82 3.67
C VAL A 61 -9.44 37.53 4.64
N ARG A 62 -9.66 36.99 5.84
CA ARG A 62 -10.46 37.66 6.87
C ARG A 62 -9.78 38.94 7.34
N TYR A 63 -8.50 38.87 7.66
CA TYR A 63 -7.70 39.98 8.16
C TYR A 63 -7.66 41.15 7.18
N VAL A 64 -7.30 40.88 5.91
CA VAL A 64 -7.19 41.89 4.86
C VAL A 64 -8.53 42.60 4.61
N ARG A 65 -9.65 41.92 4.87
CA ARG A 65 -11.00 42.48 4.73
C ARG A 65 -11.47 43.28 5.94
N THR A 66 -10.87 43.07 7.11
CA THR A 66 -11.15 43.85 8.32
C THR A 66 -10.19 45.03 8.48
N LEU A 67 -9.18 45.17 7.63
CA LEU A 67 -8.25 46.29 7.69
C LEU A 67 -8.96 47.63 7.47
N PRO A 68 -8.64 48.66 8.27
CA PRO A 68 -9.10 50.02 8.02
C PRO A 68 -8.41 50.58 6.77
N GLY A 69 -9.19 51.07 5.80
CA GLY A 69 -8.66 51.63 4.55
C GLY A 69 -9.52 51.34 3.32
N PRO A 70 -9.04 51.73 2.12
CA PRO A 70 -9.72 51.43 0.87
C PRO A 70 -9.77 49.92 0.65
N ARG A 71 -10.98 49.37 0.51
CA ARG A 71 -11.16 47.93 0.26
C ARG A 71 -10.81 47.61 -1.18
N PHE A 72 -10.02 46.55 -1.38
CA PHE A 72 -9.72 46.04 -2.71
C PHE A 72 -10.98 45.48 -3.38
N ILE A 73 -11.02 45.56 -4.71
CA ILE A 73 -12.13 45.05 -5.52
C ILE A 73 -12.03 43.52 -5.59
N LYS A 74 -13.15 42.83 -5.36
CA LYS A 74 -13.16 41.36 -5.18
C LYS A 74 -12.80 40.61 -6.46
N SER A 75 -13.31 41.04 -7.61
CA SER A 75 -13.03 40.40 -8.89
C SER A 75 -11.57 40.60 -9.34
N THR A 76 -10.95 41.73 -8.99
CA THR A 76 -9.54 41.98 -9.31
C THR A 76 -8.62 41.04 -8.51
N PHE A 77 -8.97 40.71 -7.26
CA PHE A 77 -8.27 39.69 -6.46
C PHE A 77 -8.22 38.34 -7.18
N VAL A 78 -9.37 37.84 -7.67
CA VAL A 78 -9.43 36.58 -8.41
C VAL A 78 -8.58 36.66 -9.67
N PHE A 79 -8.71 37.73 -10.46
CA PHE A 79 -7.95 37.92 -11.69
C PHE A 79 -6.42 37.91 -11.45
N VAL A 80 -5.94 38.65 -10.45
CA VAL A 80 -4.50 38.68 -10.10
C VAL A 80 -4.01 37.31 -9.64
N THR A 81 -4.80 36.58 -8.85
CA THR A 81 -4.40 35.23 -8.40
C THR A 81 -4.29 34.24 -9.55
N GLU A 82 -5.15 34.33 -10.57
CA GLU A 82 -5.11 33.47 -11.75
C GLU A 82 -3.89 33.77 -12.64
N ILE A 83 -3.53 35.05 -12.79
CA ILE A 83 -2.30 35.47 -13.47
C ILE A 83 -1.07 34.90 -12.74
N GLN A 84 -0.97 35.14 -11.44
CA GLN A 84 0.16 34.66 -10.62
C GLN A 84 0.30 33.14 -10.70
N ARG A 85 -0.80 32.40 -10.57
CA ARG A 85 -0.82 30.94 -10.67
C ARG A 85 -0.35 30.44 -12.04
N THR A 86 -0.74 31.12 -13.11
CA THR A 86 -0.31 30.81 -14.47
C THR A 86 1.19 31.05 -14.64
N ILE A 87 1.71 32.19 -14.18
CA ILE A 87 3.14 32.53 -14.21
C ILE A 87 3.94 31.48 -13.44
N PHE A 88 3.56 31.17 -12.21
CA PHE A 88 4.24 30.16 -11.40
C PHE A 88 4.23 28.78 -12.06
N SER A 89 3.13 28.41 -12.72
CA SER A 89 3.06 27.14 -13.46
C SER A 89 4.01 27.10 -14.67
N ILE A 90 4.18 28.22 -15.39
CA ILE A 90 5.17 28.35 -16.47
C ILE A 90 6.59 28.20 -15.93
N LEU A 91 6.91 28.89 -14.82
CA LEU A 91 8.22 28.79 -14.17
C LEU A 91 8.52 27.35 -13.74
N LEU A 92 7.53 26.64 -13.22
CA LEU A 92 7.67 25.24 -12.83
C LEU A 92 7.89 24.30 -14.02
N VAL A 93 7.31 24.57 -15.20
CA VAL A 93 7.63 23.83 -16.42
C VAL A 93 9.06 24.09 -16.88
N TRP A 94 9.53 25.34 -16.85
CA TRP A 94 10.92 25.66 -17.18
C TRP A 94 11.91 24.98 -16.23
N HIS A 95 11.57 24.93 -14.95
CA HIS A 95 12.35 24.21 -13.95
C HIS A 95 12.30 22.68 -14.16
N GLU A 96 11.13 22.10 -14.46
CA GLU A 96 10.97 20.66 -14.74
C GLU A 96 11.82 20.21 -15.93
N GLU A 97 11.88 21.02 -17.00
CA GLU A 97 12.65 20.72 -18.21
C GLU A 97 14.13 21.15 -18.14
N ARG A 98 14.54 21.85 -17.06
CA ARG A 98 15.89 22.42 -16.87
C ARG A 98 16.36 23.35 -18.02
N SER A 99 15.44 23.79 -18.87
CA SER A 99 15.71 24.64 -20.04
C SER A 99 14.46 25.42 -20.42
N ILE A 100 14.61 26.74 -20.57
CA ILE A 100 13.51 27.63 -20.99
C ILE A 100 13.07 27.27 -22.41
N ILE A 101 14.00 27.00 -23.33
CA ILE A 101 13.69 26.69 -24.73
C ILE A 101 12.94 25.35 -24.85
N ALA A 102 13.41 24.32 -24.12
CA ALA A 102 12.73 23.03 -24.12
C ALA A 102 11.34 23.14 -23.46
N GLY A 103 11.24 23.85 -22.34
CA GLY A 103 9.98 24.09 -21.64
C GLY A 103 8.97 24.88 -22.48
N THR A 104 9.37 25.96 -23.13
CA THR A 104 8.47 26.72 -24.02
C THR A 104 8.05 25.91 -25.24
N LYS A 105 8.95 25.12 -25.83
CA LYS A 105 8.61 24.19 -26.92
C LYS A 105 7.60 23.13 -26.46
N LYS A 106 7.75 22.58 -25.25
CA LYS A 106 6.80 21.63 -24.66
C LYS A 106 5.44 22.26 -24.40
N ILE A 107 5.40 23.47 -23.86
CA ILE A 107 4.18 24.26 -23.65
C ILE A 107 3.48 24.49 -25.00
N TYR A 108 4.21 24.97 -26.00
CA TYR A 108 3.68 25.24 -27.34
C TYR A 108 3.07 23.96 -27.96
N ASN A 109 3.82 22.86 -27.95
CA ASN A 109 3.39 21.60 -28.54
C ASN A 109 2.14 21.02 -27.85
N GLN A 110 2.04 21.13 -26.53
CA GLN A 110 0.90 20.59 -25.78
C GLN A 110 -0.34 21.49 -25.86
N ILE A 111 -0.16 22.81 -25.92
CA ILE A 111 -1.28 23.75 -25.99
C ILE A 111 -1.83 23.86 -27.41
N LEU A 112 -0.96 24.19 -28.37
CA LEU A 112 -1.35 24.47 -29.76
C LEU A 112 -1.32 23.22 -30.63
N GLY A 113 -0.49 22.23 -30.31
CA GLY A 113 -0.45 20.96 -31.05
C GLY A 113 -1.64 20.04 -30.73
N ASN A 114 -2.31 20.21 -29.58
CA ASN A 114 -3.49 19.43 -29.17
C ASN A 114 -4.68 20.34 -28.78
N PRO A 115 -5.26 21.09 -29.73
CA PRO A 115 -6.28 22.09 -29.43
C PRO A 115 -7.56 21.51 -28.83
N ARG A 116 -7.94 20.28 -29.20
CA ARG A 116 -9.12 19.59 -28.64
C ARG A 116 -8.97 19.33 -27.14
N ASP A 117 -7.80 18.83 -26.75
CA ASP A 117 -7.48 18.55 -25.35
C ASP A 117 -7.42 19.84 -24.52
N THR A 118 -6.76 20.88 -25.06
CA THR A 118 -6.76 22.22 -24.47
C THR A 118 -8.18 22.78 -24.32
N LEU A 119 -9.03 22.65 -25.34
CA LEU A 119 -10.40 23.15 -25.29
C LEU A 119 -11.26 22.40 -24.25
N MET A 120 -11.04 21.11 -24.03
CA MET A 120 -11.74 20.36 -22.98
C MET A 120 -11.40 20.88 -21.57
N VAL A 121 -10.19 21.43 -21.36
CA VAL A 121 -9.78 22.06 -20.09
C VAL A 121 -10.49 23.41 -19.84
N SER A 122 -11.05 24.05 -20.88
CA SER A 122 -11.78 25.31 -20.70
C SER A 122 -13.04 25.17 -19.84
N ILE A 123 -13.74 24.04 -19.93
CA ILE A 123 -14.97 23.77 -19.17
C ILE A 123 -14.72 23.88 -17.65
N PRO A 124 -13.80 23.10 -17.06
CA PRO A 124 -13.51 23.23 -15.63
C PRO A 124 -12.90 24.60 -15.28
N ALA A 125 -12.14 25.24 -16.17
CA ALA A 125 -11.58 26.56 -15.92
C ALA A 125 -12.67 27.63 -15.67
N PHE A 126 -13.68 27.71 -16.54
CA PHE A 126 -14.79 28.64 -16.36
C PHE A 126 -15.60 28.34 -15.09
N ILE A 127 -15.82 27.06 -14.79
CA ILE A 127 -16.52 26.64 -13.56
C ILE A 127 -15.72 27.04 -12.32
N TYR A 128 -14.40 26.90 -12.33
CA TYR A 128 -13.54 27.37 -11.24
C TYR A 128 -13.55 28.88 -11.09
N THR A 129 -13.62 29.64 -12.18
CA THR A 129 -13.78 31.11 -12.10
C THR A 129 -15.07 31.49 -11.39
N ILE A 130 -16.19 30.85 -11.74
CA ILE A 130 -17.48 31.07 -11.07
C ILE A 130 -17.37 30.69 -9.59
N GLN A 131 -16.78 29.52 -9.30
CA GLN A 131 -16.56 29.03 -7.95
C GLN A 131 -15.74 30.03 -7.10
N ASN A 132 -14.63 30.55 -7.61
CA ASN A 132 -13.77 31.47 -6.88
C ASN A 132 -14.52 32.74 -6.47
N ASN A 133 -15.39 33.26 -7.33
CA ASN A 133 -16.24 34.40 -7.01
C ASN A 133 -17.30 34.06 -5.95
N LEU A 134 -17.96 32.90 -6.07
CA LEU A 134 -18.93 32.41 -5.07
C LEU A 134 -18.29 32.21 -3.69
N ILE A 135 -17.04 31.73 -3.63
CA ILE A 135 -16.28 31.61 -2.37
C ILE A 135 -16.13 32.98 -1.71
N ILE A 136 -15.78 34.02 -2.45
CA ILE A 136 -15.64 35.36 -1.89
C ILE A 136 -16.98 35.86 -1.36
N ILE A 137 -18.09 35.61 -2.06
CA ILE A 137 -19.43 35.95 -1.59
C ILE A 137 -19.75 35.19 -0.29
N ALA A 138 -19.45 33.89 -0.21
CA ALA A 138 -19.68 33.09 0.99
C ALA A 138 -18.86 33.58 2.20
N VAL A 139 -17.55 33.80 2.04
CA VAL A 139 -16.67 34.36 3.10
C VAL A 139 -17.08 35.78 3.51
N SER A 140 -17.78 36.51 2.64
CA SER A 140 -18.33 37.83 2.98
C SER A 140 -19.53 37.76 3.92
N ASN A 141 -20.25 36.63 3.91
CA ASN A 141 -21.57 36.51 4.49
C ASN A 141 -21.64 35.45 5.61
N LEU A 142 -20.56 34.72 5.85
CA LEU A 142 -20.43 33.71 6.89
C LEU A 142 -19.18 34.01 7.74
N ASP A 143 -19.26 33.73 9.04
CA ASP A 143 -18.06 33.74 9.89
C ASP A 143 -17.09 32.61 9.48
N ALA A 144 -15.80 32.77 9.80
CA ALA A 144 -14.77 31.85 9.30
C ALA A 144 -14.96 30.39 9.73
N PRO A 145 -15.29 30.09 11.01
CA PRO A 145 -15.59 28.72 11.41
C PRO A 145 -16.79 28.10 10.66
N THR A 146 -17.91 28.82 10.56
CA THR A 146 -19.09 28.37 9.80
C THR A 146 -18.76 28.12 8.33
N TYR A 147 -18.02 29.04 7.71
CA TYR A 147 -17.54 28.87 6.34
C TYR A 147 -16.69 27.60 6.19
N MET A 148 -15.74 27.34 7.09
CA MET A 148 -14.84 26.19 7.00
C MET A 148 -15.55 24.85 7.08
N VAL A 149 -16.50 24.72 8.00
CA VAL A 149 -17.28 23.49 8.15
C VAL A 149 -18.20 23.31 6.94
N THR A 150 -18.89 24.37 6.52
CA THR A 150 -19.85 24.33 5.40
C THR A 150 -19.16 24.07 4.06
N ASN A 151 -17.94 24.58 3.87
CA ASN A 151 -17.13 24.35 2.67
C ASN A 151 -16.76 22.86 2.48
N GLN A 152 -16.94 22.01 3.50
CA GLN A 152 -16.76 20.56 3.37
C GLN A 152 -17.90 19.89 2.62
N LEU A 153 -19.01 20.60 2.34
CA LEU A 153 -20.07 20.13 1.43
C LEU A 153 -19.53 19.74 0.05
N LYS A 154 -18.39 20.32 -0.37
CA LYS A 154 -17.67 19.91 -1.59
C LYS A 154 -17.35 18.40 -1.62
N ILE A 155 -17.13 17.76 -0.47
CA ILE A 155 -16.84 16.32 -0.40
C ILE A 155 -18.07 15.53 -0.87
N PHE A 156 -19.25 15.94 -0.43
CA PHE A 156 -20.52 15.35 -0.84
C PHE A 156 -20.74 15.50 -2.35
N THR A 157 -20.59 16.70 -2.89
CA THR A 157 -20.80 16.94 -4.34
C THR A 157 -19.74 16.23 -5.18
N THR A 158 -18.47 16.24 -4.79
CA THR A 158 -17.40 15.46 -5.44
C THR A 158 -17.73 13.98 -5.46
N ALA A 159 -18.23 13.42 -4.35
CA ALA A 159 -18.59 12.00 -4.29
C ALA A 159 -19.73 11.66 -5.28
N MET A 160 -20.76 12.51 -5.37
CA MET A 160 -21.85 12.33 -6.33
C MET A 160 -21.35 12.34 -7.78
N PHE A 161 -20.51 13.32 -8.15
CA PHE A 161 -19.92 13.39 -9.48
C PHE A 161 -18.91 12.27 -9.74
N THR A 162 -18.23 11.77 -8.70
CA THR A 162 -17.32 10.62 -8.84
C THR A 162 -18.07 9.33 -9.19
N VAL A 163 -19.25 9.11 -8.60
CA VAL A 163 -20.10 7.96 -8.94
C VAL A 163 -20.64 8.10 -10.37
N THR A 164 -21.13 9.29 -10.75
CA THR A 164 -21.80 9.48 -12.05
C THR A 164 -20.84 9.68 -13.23
N MET A 165 -19.73 10.40 -13.07
CA MET A 165 -18.81 10.75 -14.17
C MET A 165 -17.63 9.78 -14.34
N LEU A 166 -17.21 9.12 -13.25
CA LEU A 166 -16.11 8.15 -13.21
C LEU A 166 -16.57 6.70 -12.97
N ASN A 167 -17.88 6.45 -12.85
CA ASN A 167 -18.45 5.10 -12.62
C ASN A 167 -17.83 4.35 -11.43
N ARG A 168 -17.44 5.07 -10.38
CA ARG A 168 -16.92 4.45 -9.15
C ARG A 168 -18.05 4.01 -8.23
N ARG A 169 -17.87 2.89 -7.54
CA ARG A 169 -18.81 2.38 -6.53
C ARG A 169 -18.37 2.83 -5.14
N LEU A 170 -19.30 3.36 -4.35
CA LEU A 170 -19.09 3.73 -2.95
C LEU A 170 -19.67 2.65 -2.03
N GLY A 171 -18.94 2.30 -0.97
CA GLY A 171 -19.40 1.34 0.04
C GLY A 171 -20.44 1.93 0.99
N LEU A 172 -21.12 1.07 1.76
CA LEU A 172 -22.18 1.50 2.70
C LEU A 172 -21.68 2.51 3.74
N ILE A 173 -20.49 2.30 4.30
CA ILE A 173 -19.87 3.23 5.27
C ILE A 173 -19.58 4.60 4.62
N GLN A 174 -19.19 4.61 3.36
CA GLN A 174 -18.96 5.85 2.62
C GLN A 174 -20.26 6.60 2.36
N TRP A 175 -21.36 5.90 2.07
CA TRP A 175 -22.67 6.53 1.97
C TRP A 175 -23.17 7.09 3.32
N LEU A 176 -23.04 6.31 4.39
CA LEU A 176 -23.43 6.73 5.73
C LEU A 176 -22.62 7.94 6.21
N SER A 177 -21.32 7.98 5.92
CA SER A 177 -20.48 9.14 6.25
C SER A 177 -20.85 10.38 5.45
N LEU A 178 -21.28 10.26 4.19
CA LEU A 178 -21.80 11.41 3.41
C LEU A 178 -23.09 11.98 3.99
N VAL A 179 -24.01 11.13 4.46
CA VAL A 179 -25.24 11.56 5.15
C VAL A 179 -24.90 12.26 6.46
N SER A 180 -24.00 11.65 7.26
CA SER A 180 -23.51 12.23 8.51
C SER A 180 -22.83 13.59 8.30
N LEU A 181 -22.03 13.74 7.23
CA LEU A 181 -21.40 15.00 6.84
C LEU A 181 -22.45 16.10 6.60
N PHE A 182 -23.50 15.77 5.85
CA PHE A 182 -24.58 16.71 5.55
C PHE A 182 -25.33 17.12 6.82
N CYS A 183 -25.67 16.17 7.70
CA CYS A 183 -26.28 16.46 9.00
C CYS A 183 -25.42 17.39 9.86
N GLY A 184 -24.10 17.18 9.89
CA GLY A 184 -23.18 18.04 10.65
C GLY A 184 -23.14 19.47 10.12
N ILE A 185 -23.15 19.65 8.79
CA ILE A 185 -23.23 20.97 8.16
C ILE A 185 -24.56 21.66 8.48
N CYS A 186 -25.68 20.94 8.40
CA CYS A 186 -26.98 21.47 8.78
C CYS A 186 -26.99 21.94 10.24
N LEU A 187 -26.39 21.17 11.15
CA LEU A 187 -26.33 21.49 12.57
C LEU A 187 -25.52 22.76 12.85
N VAL A 188 -24.37 22.94 12.18
CA VAL A 188 -23.57 24.17 12.28
C VAL A 188 -24.33 25.40 11.77
N GLN A 189 -25.21 25.23 10.79
CA GLN A 189 -25.96 26.34 10.18
C GLN A 189 -27.22 26.76 10.95
N VAL A 190 -27.64 26.00 11.97
CA VAL A 190 -28.86 26.30 12.74
C VAL A 190 -28.83 27.71 13.33
N ASP A 191 -27.72 28.08 13.98
CA ASP A 191 -27.60 29.38 14.65
C ASP A 191 -27.50 30.55 13.65
N SER A 192 -26.89 30.33 12.49
CA SER A 192 -26.80 31.31 11.41
C SER A 192 -28.14 31.60 10.74
N ILE A 193 -29.06 30.64 10.75
CA ILE A 193 -30.41 30.78 10.15
C ILE A 193 -31.43 31.31 11.18
N THR A 194 -31.26 30.97 12.46
CA THR A 194 -32.21 31.31 13.54
C THR A 194 -31.91 32.62 14.25
N SER A 195 -30.72 33.21 14.07
CA SER A 195 -30.36 34.49 14.67
C SER A 195 -31.20 35.63 14.09
N LYS A 196 -32.08 36.19 14.94
CA LYS A 196 -33.01 37.29 14.60
C LYS A 196 -32.36 38.69 14.62
N GLU A 197 -31.07 38.78 14.94
CA GLU A 197 -30.32 40.04 15.00
C GLU A 197 -29.69 40.32 13.62
N PRO A 198 -30.20 41.28 12.83
CA PRO A 198 -29.60 41.63 11.56
C PRO A 198 -28.26 42.34 11.82
N LYS A 199 -27.14 41.62 11.68
CA LYS A 199 -25.85 42.29 11.45
C LYS A 199 -25.99 43.03 10.12
N LYS A 200 -25.94 44.36 10.18
CA LYS A 200 -26.40 45.32 9.15
C LYS A 200 -25.82 45.16 7.73
N ASP A 201 -24.86 44.26 7.51
CA ASP A 201 -24.18 44.02 6.22
C ASP A 201 -23.93 42.51 5.90
N VAL A 202 -24.53 41.57 6.63
CA VAL A 202 -24.21 40.12 6.50
C VAL A 202 -25.49 39.31 6.30
N ASN A 203 -25.66 38.70 5.13
CA ASN A 203 -26.83 37.86 4.82
C ASN A 203 -26.43 36.37 4.78
N ALA A 204 -26.68 35.68 5.88
CA ALA A 204 -26.31 34.26 6.05
C ALA A 204 -26.92 33.34 4.98
N VAL A 205 -28.14 33.64 4.50
CA VAL A 205 -28.81 32.85 3.44
C VAL A 205 -28.08 32.99 2.11
N VAL A 206 -27.66 34.22 1.75
CA VAL A 206 -26.84 34.48 0.56
C VAL A 206 -25.49 33.77 0.68
N GLY A 207 -24.89 33.81 1.87
CA GLY A 207 -23.65 33.07 2.15
C GLY A 207 -23.79 31.56 1.98
N LEU A 208 -24.88 30.98 2.49
CA LEU A 208 -25.17 29.55 2.39
C LEU A 208 -25.45 29.12 0.95
N LEU A 209 -26.28 29.86 0.21
CA LEU A 209 -26.58 29.58 -1.19
C LEU A 209 -25.33 29.66 -2.06
N ALA A 210 -24.51 30.70 -1.86
CA ALA A 210 -23.22 30.82 -2.53
C ALA A 210 -22.33 29.60 -2.23
N MET A 211 -22.40 29.06 -1.02
CA MET A 211 -21.61 27.89 -0.63
C MET A 211 -22.09 26.57 -1.21
N VAL A 212 -23.40 26.37 -1.33
CA VAL A 212 -23.98 25.23 -2.04
C VAL A 212 -23.57 25.27 -3.52
N CYS A 213 -23.79 26.40 -4.19
CA CYS A 213 -23.42 26.56 -5.61
C CYS A 213 -21.92 26.36 -5.84
N SER A 214 -21.08 26.98 -5.02
CA SER A 214 -19.62 26.82 -5.07
C SER A 214 -19.20 25.35 -4.85
N SER A 215 -19.86 24.65 -3.93
CA SER A 215 -19.55 23.23 -3.66
C SER A 215 -19.93 22.33 -4.84
N ILE A 216 -21.06 22.59 -5.50
CA ILE A 216 -21.48 21.84 -6.70
C ILE A 216 -20.48 22.08 -7.83
N SER A 217 -20.14 23.34 -8.11
CA SER A 217 -19.13 23.73 -9.10
C SER A 217 -17.77 23.07 -8.82
N SER A 218 -17.32 23.10 -7.55
CA SER A 218 -16.07 22.45 -7.14
C SER A 218 -16.08 20.95 -7.33
N GLY A 219 -17.20 20.30 -7.03
CA GLY A 219 -17.37 18.86 -7.18
C GLY A 219 -17.25 18.45 -8.64
N PHE A 220 -17.96 19.15 -9.52
CA PHE A 220 -17.94 18.88 -10.95
C PHE A 220 -16.57 19.16 -11.57
N ALA A 221 -16.03 20.37 -11.39
CA ALA A 221 -14.76 20.77 -12.02
C ALA A 221 -13.59 19.92 -11.52
N GLY A 222 -13.59 19.55 -10.22
CA GLY A 222 -12.59 18.67 -9.64
C GLY A 222 -12.59 17.27 -10.27
N VAL A 223 -13.76 16.63 -10.36
CA VAL A 223 -13.88 15.29 -10.97
C VAL A 223 -13.62 15.32 -12.46
N PHE A 224 -14.02 16.39 -13.16
CA PHE A 224 -13.73 16.58 -14.59
C PHE A 224 -12.22 16.68 -14.84
N ILE A 225 -11.49 17.48 -14.05
CA ILE A 225 -10.03 17.57 -14.13
C ILE A 225 -9.36 16.25 -13.76
N GLU A 226 -9.85 15.54 -12.74
CA GLU A 226 -9.34 14.20 -12.39
C GLU A 226 -9.48 13.24 -13.58
N LYS A 227 -10.61 13.29 -14.30
CA LYS A 227 -10.84 12.50 -15.52
C LYS A 227 -9.88 12.87 -16.65
N LEU A 228 -9.60 14.16 -16.84
CA LEU A 228 -8.65 14.63 -17.87
C LEU A 228 -7.20 14.26 -17.53
N LEU A 229 -6.80 14.40 -16.26
CA LEU A 229 -5.46 14.06 -15.80
C LEU A 229 -5.18 12.56 -15.89
N LYS A 230 -6.15 11.71 -15.53
CA LYS A 230 -5.93 10.24 -15.52
C LYS A 230 -5.89 9.59 -16.90
N ASN A 231 -6.39 10.27 -17.93
CA ASN A 231 -6.41 9.75 -19.30
C ASN A 231 -5.27 10.30 -20.17
N SER A 232 -4.26 10.97 -19.59
CA SER A 232 -3.17 11.57 -20.36
C SER A 232 -1.85 11.69 -19.58
N ASP A 233 -0.71 11.58 -20.26
CA ASP A 233 0.64 11.72 -19.68
C ASP A 233 1.12 13.19 -19.59
N VAL A 234 0.18 14.14 -19.63
CA VAL A 234 0.51 15.58 -19.64
C VAL A 234 0.95 16.02 -18.24
N SER A 235 2.05 16.78 -18.17
CA SER A 235 2.53 17.34 -16.90
C SER A 235 1.43 18.16 -16.22
N VAL A 236 1.31 17.99 -14.90
CA VAL A 236 0.34 18.71 -14.07
C VAL A 236 0.55 20.23 -14.16
N TRP A 237 1.77 20.68 -14.38
CA TRP A 237 2.06 22.10 -14.58
C TRP A 237 1.53 22.62 -15.92
N ILE A 238 1.62 21.84 -16.98
CA ILE A 238 1.04 22.19 -18.30
C ILE A 238 -0.48 22.24 -18.20
N ARG A 239 -1.09 21.31 -17.46
CA ARG A 239 -2.54 21.31 -17.18
C ARG A 239 -2.96 22.56 -16.40
N ASN A 240 -2.15 22.99 -15.42
CA ASN A 240 -2.38 24.26 -14.72
C ASN A 240 -2.20 25.49 -15.63
N ILE A 241 -1.28 25.45 -16.61
CA ILE A 241 -1.17 26.52 -17.61
C ILE A 241 -2.42 26.56 -18.49
N GLN A 242 -2.87 25.40 -19.01
CA GLN A 242 -4.11 25.29 -19.78
C GLN A 242 -5.31 25.82 -19.01
N LEU A 243 -5.46 25.43 -17.74
CA LEU A 243 -6.51 25.92 -16.86
C LEU A 243 -6.38 27.43 -16.62
N GLY A 244 -5.15 27.90 -16.37
CA GLY A 244 -4.82 29.30 -16.10
C GLY A 244 -5.16 30.21 -17.26
N MET A 245 -4.85 29.82 -18.50
CA MET A 245 -5.18 30.62 -19.70
C MET A 245 -6.68 30.92 -19.78
N PHE A 246 -7.53 29.90 -19.65
CA PHE A 246 -8.99 30.10 -19.69
C PHE A 246 -9.52 30.77 -18.43
N SER A 247 -8.92 30.52 -17.26
CA SER A 247 -9.33 31.13 -15.98
C SER A 247 -9.00 32.63 -15.94
N VAL A 248 -7.88 33.06 -16.52
CA VAL A 248 -7.51 34.48 -16.67
C VAL A 248 -8.53 35.18 -17.58
N ILE A 249 -8.89 34.58 -18.71
CA ILE A 249 -9.93 35.13 -19.60
C ILE A 249 -11.27 35.22 -18.87
N GLY A 250 -11.69 34.14 -18.21
CA GLY A 250 -12.95 34.11 -17.48
C GLY A 250 -12.99 35.13 -16.33
N SER A 251 -11.93 35.24 -15.54
CA SER A 251 -11.86 36.19 -14.43
C SER A 251 -11.80 37.64 -14.91
N LEU A 252 -11.14 37.90 -16.04
CA LEU A 252 -11.19 39.21 -16.72
C LEU A 252 -12.61 39.56 -17.15
N SER A 253 -13.33 38.62 -17.78
CA SER A 253 -14.72 38.83 -18.18
C SER A 253 -15.62 39.13 -16.96
N VAL A 254 -15.48 38.35 -15.89
CA VAL A 254 -16.25 38.56 -14.65
C VAL A 254 -15.93 39.93 -14.02
N MET A 255 -14.67 40.33 -14.01
CA MET A 255 -14.25 41.64 -13.49
C MET A 255 -14.89 42.80 -14.25
N PHE A 256 -14.95 42.74 -15.58
CA PHE A 256 -15.61 43.78 -16.37
C PHE A 256 -17.14 43.76 -16.24
N ILE A 257 -17.75 42.57 -16.10
CA ILE A 257 -19.22 42.45 -15.99
C ILE A 257 -19.71 42.93 -14.62
N ILE A 258 -19.04 42.56 -13.54
CA ILE A 258 -19.50 42.83 -12.17
C ILE A 258 -18.99 44.18 -11.67
N ASP A 259 -17.69 44.41 -11.74
CA ASP A 259 -17.04 45.56 -11.09
C ASP A 259 -16.46 46.56 -12.13
N GLY A 260 -16.81 46.43 -13.42
CA GLY A 260 -16.16 47.17 -14.50
C GLY A 260 -16.20 48.69 -14.35
N LYS A 261 -17.30 49.26 -13.83
CA LYS A 261 -17.41 50.70 -13.55
C LYS A 261 -16.44 51.14 -12.44
N GLU A 262 -16.41 50.39 -11.35
CA GLU A 262 -15.52 50.68 -10.22
C GLU A 262 -14.04 50.51 -10.60
N VAL A 263 -13.73 49.52 -11.44
CA VAL A 263 -12.40 49.29 -11.99
C VAL A 263 -11.97 50.41 -12.94
N GLN A 264 -12.88 50.95 -13.76
CA GLN A 264 -12.58 52.08 -14.65
C GLN A 264 -12.32 53.37 -13.86
N GLU A 265 -13.08 53.61 -12.79
CA GLU A 265 -12.94 54.82 -11.96
C GLU A 265 -11.72 54.78 -11.04
N LYS A 266 -11.44 53.62 -10.41
CA LYS A 266 -10.44 53.49 -9.34
C LYS A 266 -9.17 52.74 -9.75
N GLY A 267 -9.23 52.00 -10.87
CA GLY A 267 -8.16 51.13 -11.34
C GLY A 267 -8.24 49.70 -10.78
N ILE A 268 -7.61 48.75 -11.50
CA ILE A 268 -7.61 47.30 -11.17
C ILE A 268 -6.95 47.02 -9.81
N LEU A 269 -5.89 47.76 -9.47
CA LEU A 269 -5.09 47.54 -8.26
C LEU A 269 -5.52 48.44 -7.09
N TYR A 270 -6.72 49.03 -7.17
CA TYR A 270 -7.26 49.84 -6.08
C TYR A 270 -7.36 49.03 -4.78
N GLY A 271 -6.90 49.61 -3.67
CA GLY A 271 -6.97 48.98 -2.34
C GLY A 271 -5.97 47.85 -2.11
N TYR A 272 -5.01 47.61 -3.01
CA TYR A 272 -3.95 46.61 -2.82
C TYR A 272 -2.87 47.10 -1.86
N SER A 273 -2.93 46.65 -0.61
CA SER A 273 -1.85 46.81 0.38
C SER A 273 -0.85 45.65 0.31
N GLU A 274 0.26 45.75 1.03
CA GLU A 274 1.23 44.65 1.18
C GLU A 274 0.57 43.35 1.65
N MET A 275 -0.41 43.46 2.54
CA MET A 275 -1.17 42.30 3.05
C MET A 275 -2.08 41.69 1.97
N VAL A 276 -2.65 42.50 1.07
CA VAL A 276 -3.41 41.99 -0.10
C VAL A 276 -2.48 41.23 -1.04
N TRP A 277 -1.27 41.73 -1.29
CA TRP A 277 -0.27 41.04 -2.09
C TRP A 277 0.16 39.71 -1.48
N MET A 278 0.45 39.68 -0.17
CA MET A 278 0.73 38.43 0.53
C MET A 278 -0.44 37.45 0.46
N SER A 279 -1.68 37.94 0.56
CA SER A 279 -2.88 37.10 0.44
C SER A 279 -3.09 36.55 -0.98
N THR A 280 -2.82 37.33 -2.03
CA THR A 280 -2.93 36.88 -3.43
C THR A 280 -1.84 35.86 -3.78
N ILE A 281 -0.60 36.11 -3.38
CA ILE A 281 0.51 35.17 -3.56
C ILE A 281 0.24 33.88 -2.79
N GLY A 282 -0.20 34.00 -1.53
CA GLY A 282 -0.61 32.85 -0.73
C GLY A 282 -1.70 32.05 -1.44
N HIS A 283 -2.76 32.70 -1.92
CA HIS A 283 -3.87 32.02 -2.59
C HIS A 283 -3.43 31.30 -3.88
N SER A 284 -2.59 31.93 -4.70
CA SER A 284 -2.07 31.34 -5.94
C SER A 284 -1.17 30.13 -5.66
N LEU A 285 -0.28 30.20 -4.67
CA LEU A 285 0.51 29.06 -4.20
C LEU A 285 -0.38 27.93 -3.67
N GLY A 286 -1.47 28.25 -2.97
CA GLY A 286 -2.44 27.27 -2.52
C GLY A 286 -3.08 26.47 -3.66
N GLY A 287 -3.37 27.12 -4.79
CA GLY A 287 -3.84 26.45 -6.00
C GLY A 287 -2.83 25.43 -6.56
N LEU A 288 -1.53 25.76 -6.51
CA LEU A 288 -0.46 24.86 -6.94
C LEU A 288 -0.26 23.69 -5.97
N ILE A 289 -0.38 23.95 -4.67
CA ILE A 289 -0.33 22.91 -3.63
C ILE A 289 -1.48 21.91 -3.83
N VAL A 290 -2.69 22.38 -4.17
CA VAL A 290 -3.81 21.49 -4.49
C VAL A 290 -3.49 20.59 -5.69
N ALA A 291 -2.85 21.13 -6.73
CA ALA A 291 -2.42 20.34 -7.89
C ALA A 291 -1.34 19.31 -7.52
N LEU A 292 -0.39 19.67 -6.64
CA LEU A 292 0.59 18.74 -6.07
C LEU A 292 -0.07 17.63 -5.27
N VAL A 293 -1.06 17.94 -4.44
CA VAL A 293 -1.81 16.95 -3.67
C VAL A 293 -2.59 16.02 -4.58
N ILE A 294 -3.17 16.51 -5.69
CA ILE A 294 -3.84 15.63 -6.67
C ILE A 294 -2.83 14.72 -7.39
N LYS A 295 -1.61 15.21 -7.64
CA LYS A 295 -0.53 14.45 -8.32
C LYS A 295 0.11 13.40 -7.42
N TYR A 296 0.48 13.78 -6.20
CA TYR A 296 1.35 13.01 -5.30
C TYR A 296 0.63 12.40 -4.10
N ALA A 297 -0.60 12.82 -3.81
CA ALA A 297 -1.40 12.34 -2.70
C ALA A 297 -2.81 11.89 -3.15
N ASP A 298 -3.54 11.22 -2.26
CA ASP A 298 -4.90 10.79 -2.55
C ASP A 298 -5.92 11.85 -2.10
N ASN A 299 -7.09 11.86 -2.75
CA ASN A 299 -8.26 12.62 -2.29
C ASN A 299 -8.64 12.31 -0.83
N ILE A 300 -8.28 11.13 -0.32
CA ILE A 300 -8.40 10.72 1.09
C ILE A 300 -7.47 11.56 1.99
N LEU A 301 -6.22 11.79 1.59
CA LEU A 301 -5.23 12.53 2.39
C LEU A 301 -5.56 14.02 2.47
N LYS A 302 -6.15 14.56 1.40
CA LYS A 302 -6.74 15.90 1.37
C LYS A 302 -7.84 16.07 2.43
N GLY A 303 -8.59 15.00 2.73
CA GLY A 303 -9.60 14.96 3.79
C GLY A 303 -9.00 15.25 5.17
N PHE A 304 -7.88 14.60 5.52
CA PHE A 304 -7.18 14.83 6.80
C PHE A 304 -6.66 16.26 6.93
N ALA A 305 -5.99 16.78 5.90
CA ALA A 305 -5.50 18.17 5.92
C ALA A 305 -6.64 19.17 6.13
N SER A 306 -7.83 18.87 5.59
CA SER A 306 -9.03 19.70 5.78
C SER A 306 -9.62 19.56 7.19
N ALA A 307 -9.69 18.34 7.73
CA ALA A 307 -10.18 18.09 9.09
C ALA A 307 -9.30 18.79 10.15
N SER A 308 -7.97 18.68 10.04
CA SER A 308 -7.04 19.39 10.91
C SER A 308 -7.17 20.91 10.79
N ALA A 309 -7.42 21.43 9.58
CA ALA A 309 -7.62 22.87 9.36
C ALA A 309 -8.89 23.38 10.05
N ILE A 310 -9.99 22.63 10.04
CA ILE A 310 -11.24 23.00 10.74
C ILE A 310 -10.98 23.16 12.24
N ILE A 311 -10.27 22.20 12.84
CA ILE A 311 -9.94 22.26 14.27
C ILE A 311 -9.08 23.49 14.56
N LEU A 312 -7.98 23.66 13.83
CA LEU A 312 -7.05 24.75 14.07
C LEU A 312 -7.72 26.13 13.90
N ALA A 313 -8.62 26.27 12.93
CA ALA A 313 -9.35 27.52 12.74
C ALA A 313 -10.38 27.81 13.84
N CYS A 314 -11.01 26.79 14.42
CA CYS A 314 -11.87 26.98 15.59
C CYS A 314 -11.04 27.49 16.78
N ILE A 315 -9.89 26.88 17.05
CA ILE A 315 -8.95 27.28 18.12
C ILE A 315 -8.50 28.73 17.93
N ILE A 316 -8.01 29.06 16.73
CA ILE A 316 -7.52 30.41 16.42
C ILE A 316 -8.67 31.43 16.49
N SER A 317 -9.88 31.05 16.08
CA SER A 317 -11.02 31.97 16.12
C SER A 317 -11.46 32.33 17.53
N VAL A 318 -11.38 31.37 18.46
CA VAL A 318 -11.61 31.63 19.88
C VAL A 318 -10.47 32.50 20.46
N ALA A 319 -9.22 32.18 20.13
CA ALA A 319 -8.05 32.84 20.73
C ALA A 319 -7.81 34.27 20.23
N LEU A 320 -8.10 34.58 18.96
CA LEU A 320 -7.77 35.88 18.34
C LEU A 320 -8.98 36.78 18.09
N PHE A 321 -10.20 36.25 18.03
CA PHE A 321 -11.38 37.02 17.61
C PHE A 321 -12.54 36.98 18.62
N ASP A 322 -12.30 36.52 19.86
CA ASP A 322 -13.30 36.37 20.92
C ASP A 322 -14.58 35.65 20.46
N PHE A 323 -14.45 34.73 19.51
CA PHE A 323 -15.59 34.07 18.89
C PHE A 323 -16.22 33.08 19.87
N GLN A 324 -17.52 33.23 20.15
CA GLN A 324 -18.25 32.30 21.01
C GLN A 324 -18.69 31.07 20.21
N LEU A 325 -18.13 29.92 20.56
CA LEU A 325 -18.55 28.62 20.01
C LEU A 325 -19.91 28.23 20.60
N THR A 326 -20.89 28.00 19.73
CA THR A 326 -22.21 27.50 20.15
C THR A 326 -22.21 25.97 20.22
N VAL A 327 -23.14 25.41 21.00
CA VAL A 327 -23.28 23.95 21.16
C VAL A 327 -23.58 23.25 19.81
N PRO A 328 -24.53 23.72 18.98
CA PRO A 328 -24.77 23.12 17.66
C PRO A 328 -23.53 23.16 16.76
N MET A 329 -22.78 24.26 16.81
CA MET A 329 -21.58 24.43 16.00
C MET A 329 -20.48 23.45 16.39
N VAL A 330 -20.26 23.18 17.68
CA VAL A 330 -19.24 22.23 18.11
C VAL A 330 -19.62 20.80 17.74
N PHE A 331 -20.85 20.37 18.05
CA PHE A 331 -21.32 19.03 17.68
C PHE A 331 -21.35 18.84 16.17
N GLY A 332 -21.78 19.85 15.41
CA GLY A 332 -21.80 19.79 13.94
C GLY A 332 -20.40 19.71 13.35
N SER A 333 -19.44 20.48 13.89
CA SER A 333 -18.03 20.42 13.48
C SER A 333 -17.41 19.06 13.76
N LEU A 334 -17.67 18.49 14.94
CA LEU A 334 -17.21 17.14 15.31
C LEU A 334 -17.80 16.08 14.37
N LEU A 335 -19.10 16.17 14.09
CA LEU A 335 -19.79 15.25 13.19
C LEU A 335 -19.21 15.33 11.78
N VAL A 336 -18.91 16.54 11.28
CA VAL A 336 -18.23 16.74 9.98
C VAL A 336 -16.84 16.12 9.98
N ILE A 337 -16.03 16.32 11.02
CA ILE A 337 -14.70 15.74 11.13
C ILE A 337 -14.78 14.20 11.13
N VAL A 338 -15.61 13.61 11.99
CA VAL A 338 -15.82 12.16 12.05
C VAL A 338 -16.28 11.62 10.70
N SER A 339 -17.16 12.33 10.01
CA SER A 339 -17.65 11.95 8.68
C SER A 339 -16.55 11.95 7.62
N ILE A 340 -15.67 12.96 7.61
CA ILE A 340 -14.52 13.02 6.70
C ILE A 340 -13.58 11.82 6.93
N LEU A 341 -13.38 11.44 8.19
CA LEU A 341 -12.51 10.33 8.58
C LEU A 341 -13.15 8.97 8.27
N ALA A 342 -14.45 8.81 8.54
CA ALA A 342 -15.20 7.60 8.21
C ALA A 342 -15.30 7.39 6.69
N TYR A 343 -15.53 8.45 5.90
CA TYR A 343 -15.52 8.40 4.43
C TYR A 343 -14.15 7.95 3.88
N SER A 344 -13.10 8.28 4.63
CA SER A 344 -11.72 7.90 4.35
C SER A 344 -11.37 6.45 4.74
N ASN A 345 -12.35 5.67 5.22
CA ASN A 345 -12.23 4.30 5.76
C ASN A 345 -11.29 4.20 6.97
N VAL A 346 -11.36 5.18 7.87
CA VAL A 346 -10.50 5.25 9.04
C VAL A 346 -11.33 5.23 10.32
N CYS A 347 -11.06 4.24 11.17
CA CYS A 347 -11.65 4.18 12.51
C CYS A 347 -10.82 5.04 13.47
N VAL A 348 -11.45 6.09 14.01
CA VAL A 348 -10.90 6.86 15.13
C VAL A 348 -11.41 6.22 16.41
N PHE A 349 -10.53 5.58 17.18
CA PHE A 349 -10.83 5.28 18.57
C PHE A 349 -10.58 6.56 19.37
N VAL A 350 -11.66 7.17 19.85
CA VAL A 350 -11.60 8.29 20.80
C VAL A 350 -11.45 7.69 22.18
N ASP A 351 -10.21 7.62 22.68
CA ASP A 351 -9.99 7.24 24.07
C ASP A 351 -10.25 8.47 24.96
N THR A 352 -11.36 8.42 25.69
CA THR A 352 -11.84 9.52 26.55
C THR A 352 -11.20 9.50 27.94
N SER A 353 -10.31 8.54 28.21
CA SER A 353 -9.79 8.27 29.56
C SER A 353 -8.56 9.09 29.96
N ALA A 354 -7.95 9.85 29.04
CA ALA A 354 -6.64 10.48 29.26
C ALA A 354 -6.65 11.99 29.57
N ILE A 355 -7.78 12.57 29.97
CA ILE A 355 -7.91 14.03 30.09
C ILE A 355 -8.40 14.42 31.49
N ASP A 356 -7.49 14.95 32.31
CA ASP A 356 -7.76 15.60 33.59
C ASP A 356 -7.46 17.10 33.45
N PHE A 357 -8.45 17.97 33.72
CA PHE A 357 -8.30 19.43 33.64
C PHE A 357 -8.93 20.09 34.86
N THR A 358 -8.12 20.24 35.90
CA THR A 358 -8.34 21.27 36.91
C THR A 358 -7.39 22.44 36.63
N MET A 359 -7.92 23.66 36.78
CA MET A 359 -7.30 24.98 36.57
C MET A 359 -7.53 25.64 35.20
N MET A 360 -8.65 26.35 35.07
CA MET A 360 -8.71 27.72 34.53
C MET A 360 -10.13 28.32 34.73
N ASP A 361 -10.26 29.65 34.68
CA ASP A 361 -11.36 30.43 35.25
C ASP A 361 -12.69 30.45 34.45
N ASN A 362 -13.80 30.71 35.14
CA ASN A 362 -15.21 30.36 34.83
C ASN A 362 -15.89 31.06 33.63
N LYS A 363 -15.21 31.90 32.84
CA LYS A 363 -15.90 32.70 31.79
C LYS A 363 -16.11 31.95 30.47
N HIS A 364 -15.53 30.77 30.29
CA HIS A 364 -15.61 30.00 29.04
C HIS A 364 -15.74 28.48 29.28
N ALA A 365 -16.73 28.05 30.08
CA ALA A 365 -16.94 26.64 30.44
C ALA A 365 -17.05 25.68 29.22
N VAL A 366 -17.61 26.15 28.10
CA VAL A 366 -17.73 25.39 26.84
C VAL A 366 -16.35 25.19 26.17
N VAL A 367 -15.47 26.19 26.25
CA VAL A 367 -14.10 26.12 25.71
C VAL A 367 -13.25 25.16 26.55
N GLN A 368 -13.43 25.15 27.87
CA GLN A 368 -12.72 24.25 28.78
C GLN A 368 -13.06 22.77 28.58
N LEU A 369 -14.31 22.45 28.21
CA LEU A 369 -14.72 21.06 27.98
C LEU A 369 -14.33 20.54 26.59
N LEU A 370 -14.32 21.42 25.57
CA LEU A 370 -14.28 20.99 24.16
C LEU A 370 -12.92 21.23 23.48
N LEU A 371 -12.14 22.22 23.92
CA LEU A 371 -10.78 22.42 23.43
C LEU A 371 -9.90 21.18 23.63
N PRO A 372 -9.96 20.47 24.78
CA PRO A 372 -9.26 19.19 24.96
C PRO A 372 -9.71 18.09 24.01
N THR A 373 -11.01 17.98 23.72
CA THR A 373 -11.51 16.99 22.76
C THR A 373 -11.04 17.28 21.34
N MET A 374 -11.00 18.55 20.94
CA MET A 374 -10.47 19.00 19.65
C MET A 374 -8.96 18.76 19.53
N VAL A 375 -8.20 19.04 20.59
CA VAL A 375 -6.75 18.76 20.67
C VAL A 375 -6.48 17.26 20.69
N GLY A 376 -7.27 16.48 21.43
CA GLY A 376 -7.23 15.01 21.42
C GLY A 376 -7.54 14.42 20.04
N LEU A 377 -8.50 15.01 19.31
CA LEU A 377 -8.74 14.67 17.91
C LEU A 377 -7.60 15.07 16.98
N MET A 378 -6.93 16.21 17.20
CA MET A 378 -5.72 16.54 16.44
C MET A 378 -4.59 15.55 16.71
N ILE A 379 -4.30 15.24 17.97
CA ILE A 379 -3.26 14.28 18.36
C ILE A 379 -3.60 12.89 17.81
N GLY A 380 -4.85 12.47 17.96
CA GLY A 380 -5.38 11.24 17.36
C GLY A 380 -5.24 11.23 15.84
N MET A 381 -5.55 12.33 15.14
CA MET A 381 -5.33 12.46 13.70
C MET A 381 -3.85 12.50 13.33
N THR A 382 -2.95 13.02 14.15
CA THR A 382 -1.50 13.03 13.92
C THR A 382 -0.88 11.64 14.12
N ILE A 383 -1.30 10.92 15.16
CA ILE A 383 -0.91 9.52 15.42
C ILE A 383 -1.46 8.62 14.31
N MET A 384 -2.73 8.81 13.96
CA MET A 384 -3.39 8.05 12.91
C MET A 384 -2.87 8.42 11.51
N TYR A 385 -2.46 9.68 11.27
CA TYR A 385 -1.71 10.06 10.07
C TYR A 385 -0.38 9.31 9.99
N HIS A 386 0.34 9.16 11.10
CA HIS A 386 1.55 8.32 11.15
C HIS A 386 1.24 6.84 10.86
N ALA A 387 0.17 6.29 11.45
CA ALA A 387 -0.28 4.91 11.23
C ALA A 387 -0.78 4.67 9.78
N LEU A 388 -1.50 5.61 9.19
CA LEU A 388 -2.02 5.55 7.81
C LEU A 388 -0.93 5.78 6.75
N HIS A 389 0.14 6.49 7.11
CA HIS A 389 1.28 6.63 6.23
C HIS A 389 2.07 5.32 6.11
N GLN A 390 2.01 4.43 7.12
CA GLN A 390 2.54 3.06 7.00
C GLN A 390 1.61 2.16 6.16
N SER A 391 0.28 2.32 6.27
CA SER A 391 -0.69 1.43 5.62
C SER A 391 -0.96 1.67 4.13
N LYS A 392 -0.72 2.87 3.58
CA LYS A 392 -1.07 3.23 2.19
C LYS A 392 -0.08 2.85 1.10
N MET A 393 0.99 2.12 1.41
CA MET A 393 1.87 1.54 0.38
C MET A 393 1.30 0.24 -0.23
N ALA A 394 0.06 -0.13 0.09
CA ALA A 394 -0.51 -1.45 -0.19
C ALA A 394 -1.16 -1.67 -1.58
N PRO A 395 -1.76 -0.71 -2.32
CA PRO A 395 -2.43 -1.06 -3.57
C PRO A 395 -1.77 -0.57 -4.88
N LEU A 396 -0.81 0.37 -4.88
CA LEU A 396 -0.27 0.90 -6.15
C LEU A 396 0.87 0.07 -6.75
N ILE A 397 1.38 -0.90 -5.99
CA ILE A 397 2.47 -1.78 -6.41
C ILE A 397 1.92 -3.04 -7.09
N ALA A 398 0.66 -3.43 -6.82
CA ALA A 398 0.05 -4.64 -7.36
C ALA A 398 -0.21 -4.60 -8.88
N SER A 399 -0.43 -3.41 -9.47
CA SER A 399 -0.66 -3.28 -10.93
C SER A 399 0.60 -3.00 -11.74
N LYS A 400 1.73 -2.64 -11.10
CA LYS A 400 3.04 -2.45 -11.76
C LYS A 400 4.04 -3.57 -11.50
N LEU A 401 3.82 -4.43 -10.50
CA LEU A 401 4.64 -5.63 -10.29
C LEU A 401 4.34 -6.78 -11.26
N LEU A 402 3.30 -6.66 -12.10
CA LEU A 402 3.01 -7.66 -13.14
C LEU A 402 3.83 -7.44 -14.43
N GLU A 403 4.54 -6.32 -14.56
CA GLU A 403 5.41 -6.04 -15.71
C GLU A 403 6.73 -5.40 -15.27
N GLU A 404 7.71 -6.22 -14.85
CA GLU A 404 9.12 -6.13 -15.30
C GLU A 404 9.98 -7.23 -14.63
N ARG A 405 10.23 -8.27 -15.44
CA ARG A 405 11.30 -9.28 -15.46
C ARG A 405 12.33 -9.34 -14.30
N TYR A 406 12.18 -10.39 -13.48
CA TYR A 406 13.29 -11.28 -13.12
C TYR A 406 12.75 -12.72 -13.02
N TYR A 407 12.39 -13.29 -14.18
CA TYR A 407 12.34 -14.73 -14.36
C TYR A 407 13.50 -15.06 -15.29
N PRO A 408 14.52 -15.85 -14.88
CA PRO A 408 15.35 -16.48 -15.87
C PRO A 408 14.42 -17.34 -16.74
N GLU A 409 14.51 -17.17 -18.05
CA GLU A 409 13.94 -18.08 -19.05
C GLU A 409 14.43 -19.50 -18.74
N ASN A 410 13.69 -20.23 -17.93
CA ASN A 410 13.78 -21.67 -17.86
C ASN A 410 12.40 -22.19 -18.21
N LYS A 411 12.33 -22.77 -19.41
CA LYS A 411 11.30 -23.68 -19.90
C LYS A 411 10.48 -24.22 -18.73
N ALA A 412 9.19 -23.93 -18.70
CA ALA A 412 8.27 -24.71 -17.88
C ALA A 412 8.49 -26.18 -18.27
N LEU A 413 9.21 -26.93 -17.43
CA LEU A 413 9.39 -28.35 -17.66
C LEU A 413 7.98 -28.94 -17.70
N PRO A 414 7.62 -29.69 -18.76
CA PRO A 414 6.32 -30.32 -18.85
C PRO A 414 6.11 -31.18 -17.60
N LEU A 415 4.98 -30.98 -16.93
CA LEU A 415 4.59 -31.72 -15.74
C LEU A 415 4.44 -33.19 -16.12
N ALA A 416 5.45 -34.02 -15.84
CA ALA A 416 5.32 -35.47 -15.97
C ALA A 416 4.22 -35.98 -15.02
N PRO A 417 3.39 -36.96 -15.43
CA PRO A 417 2.36 -37.52 -14.57
C PRO A 417 2.97 -38.11 -13.28
N VAL A 418 2.29 -37.92 -12.16
CA VAL A 418 2.68 -38.52 -10.87
C VAL A 418 2.58 -40.04 -11.00
N PRO A 419 3.59 -40.83 -10.61
CA PRO A 419 3.52 -42.29 -10.62
C PRO A 419 2.30 -42.77 -9.83
N SER A 420 1.59 -43.77 -10.36
CA SER A 420 0.36 -44.34 -9.78
C SER A 420 0.54 -44.98 -8.40
N GLU A 421 1.79 -45.07 -7.91
CA GLU A 421 2.14 -45.61 -6.59
C GLU A 421 1.81 -44.64 -5.45
N PHE A 422 1.73 -43.32 -5.71
CA PHE A 422 1.25 -42.35 -4.72
C PHE A 422 -0.28 -42.29 -4.76
N ASN A 423 -0.90 -43.29 -4.16
CA ASN A 423 -2.34 -43.39 -4.01
C ASN A 423 -2.90 -42.12 -3.34
N VAL A 424 -4.00 -41.59 -3.89
CA VAL A 424 -4.60 -40.28 -3.52
C VAL A 424 -5.08 -40.21 -2.06
N THR A 425 -5.16 -41.35 -1.36
CA THR A 425 -5.39 -41.48 0.08
C THR A 425 -4.18 -41.14 0.97
N SER A 426 -2.95 -41.07 0.43
CA SER A 426 -1.70 -40.96 1.22
C SER A 426 -1.28 -39.54 1.60
N LYS A 427 -1.87 -38.49 1.02
CA LYS A 427 -1.40 -37.10 1.20
C LYS A 427 -1.42 -36.62 2.66
N LYS A 428 -2.37 -37.12 3.47
CA LYS A 428 -2.47 -36.80 4.90
C LYS A 428 -1.38 -37.45 5.75
N ARG A 429 -0.58 -38.38 5.22
CA ARG A 429 0.53 -39.02 5.96
C ARG A 429 1.85 -38.25 5.88
N ILE A 430 1.86 -37.07 5.27
CA ILE A 430 3.01 -36.15 5.26
C ILE A 430 2.70 -34.98 6.19
N CYS A 431 3.60 -34.69 7.14
CA CYS A 431 3.48 -33.56 8.07
C CYS A 431 4.62 -32.56 7.88
N LEU A 432 4.28 -31.29 7.70
CA LEU A 432 5.23 -30.18 7.73
C LEU A 432 5.33 -29.62 9.14
N VAL A 433 6.55 -29.45 9.63
CA VAL A 433 6.82 -29.06 11.01
C VAL A 433 7.73 -27.83 11.04
N ASN A 434 7.28 -26.79 11.75
CA ASN A 434 8.12 -25.66 12.14
C ASN A 434 8.29 -25.65 13.67
N ILE A 435 9.54 -25.67 14.14
CA ILE A 435 9.88 -25.51 15.56
C ILE A 435 10.60 -24.17 15.70
N ASP A 436 10.05 -23.25 16.49
CA ASP A 436 10.64 -21.93 16.66
C ASP A 436 10.60 -21.52 18.14
N THR A 437 11.66 -20.84 18.59
CA THR A 437 11.72 -20.25 19.93
C THR A 437 11.02 -18.89 20.01
N ARG A 438 10.74 -18.28 18.85
CA ARG A 438 10.17 -16.94 18.74
C ARG A 438 8.63 -16.98 18.71
N PRO A 439 7.96 -15.95 19.24
CA PRO A 439 6.51 -15.84 19.15
C PRO A 439 6.06 -15.65 17.69
N LEU A 440 4.91 -16.23 17.33
CA LEU A 440 4.27 -15.99 16.04
C LEU A 440 3.58 -14.63 16.08
N GLN A 441 3.93 -13.73 15.16
CA GLN A 441 3.20 -12.50 14.99
C GLN A 441 1.85 -12.80 14.32
N ARG A 442 0.76 -12.41 14.98
CA ARG A 442 -0.57 -12.45 14.36
C ARG A 442 -0.60 -11.41 13.24
N PHE A 443 -0.95 -11.82 12.02
CA PHE A 443 -1.08 -10.91 10.88
C PHE A 443 -1.94 -9.67 11.20
N SER A 444 -3.03 -9.84 11.97
CA SER A 444 -3.92 -8.76 12.39
C SER A 444 -3.33 -7.78 13.42
N ALA A 445 -2.23 -8.14 14.07
CA ALA A 445 -1.61 -7.36 15.14
C ALA A 445 -0.31 -6.67 14.71
N VAL A 446 0.14 -6.88 13.46
CA VAL A 446 1.32 -6.23 12.90
C VAL A 446 0.88 -4.96 12.17
N GLU A 447 1.32 -3.79 12.63
CA GLU A 447 0.88 -2.48 12.12
C GLU A 447 1.17 -2.28 10.61
N GLY A 448 2.32 -2.76 10.11
CA GLY A 448 2.61 -2.78 8.67
C GLY A 448 2.08 -4.00 7.91
N GLY A 449 1.17 -4.77 8.50
CA GLY A 449 0.63 -6.00 7.92
C GLY A 449 1.73 -7.00 7.54
N TYR A 450 1.58 -7.68 6.39
CA TYR A 450 2.55 -8.69 5.92
C TYR A 450 3.96 -8.13 5.68
N ARG A 451 4.12 -6.79 5.58
CA ARG A 451 5.41 -6.16 5.24
C ARG A 451 6.38 -6.11 6.41
N ASP A 452 5.83 -5.91 7.60
CA ASP A 452 6.57 -5.77 8.85
C ASP A 452 6.60 -7.05 9.67
N MET A 453 6.03 -8.13 9.11
CA MET A 453 6.16 -9.45 9.68
C MET A 453 7.62 -9.91 9.63
N THR A 454 8.07 -10.43 10.75
CA THR A 454 9.33 -11.16 10.89
C THR A 454 9.40 -12.29 9.87
N PHE A 455 10.60 -12.56 9.34
CA PHE A 455 10.78 -13.64 8.38
C PHE A 455 10.35 -15.00 8.95
N SER A 456 10.53 -15.22 10.26
CA SER A 456 10.09 -16.43 10.95
C SER A 456 8.56 -16.61 10.95
N SER A 457 7.82 -15.51 11.14
CA SER A 457 6.37 -15.53 11.03
C SER A 457 5.94 -15.74 9.57
N LEU A 458 6.56 -15.03 8.62
CA LEU A 458 6.27 -15.21 7.20
C LEU A 458 6.56 -16.62 6.70
N SER A 459 7.66 -17.24 7.15
CA SER A 459 7.99 -18.63 6.87
C SER A 459 6.92 -19.59 7.38
N THR A 460 6.50 -19.41 8.63
CA THR A 460 5.39 -20.17 9.22
C THR A 460 4.13 -20.10 8.35
N TYR A 461 3.70 -18.88 7.96
CA TYR A 461 2.52 -18.71 7.10
C TYR A 461 2.72 -19.30 5.71
N SER A 462 3.92 -19.18 5.14
CA SER A 462 4.25 -19.73 3.81
C SER A 462 4.21 -21.25 3.80
N ASN A 463 4.79 -21.89 4.81
CA ASN A 463 4.81 -23.34 4.95
C ASN A 463 3.42 -23.89 5.25
N LEU A 464 2.62 -23.19 6.08
CA LEU A 464 1.21 -23.53 6.29
C LEU A 464 0.42 -23.43 4.98
N LEU A 465 0.57 -22.35 4.21
CA LEU A 465 -0.11 -22.19 2.93
C LEU A 465 0.25 -23.32 1.96
N TYR A 466 1.53 -23.67 1.87
CA TYR A 466 2.00 -24.78 1.05
C TYR A 466 1.39 -26.12 1.48
N ALA A 467 1.39 -26.43 2.78
CA ALA A 467 0.74 -27.63 3.30
C ALA A 467 -0.75 -27.67 2.93
N ARG A 468 -1.47 -26.55 3.06
CA ARG A 468 -2.89 -26.44 2.70
C ARG A 468 -3.14 -26.62 1.21
N LEU A 469 -2.30 -26.03 0.35
CA LEU A 469 -2.42 -26.13 -1.11
C LEU A 469 -2.33 -27.58 -1.63
N HIS A 470 -1.54 -28.42 -0.96
CA HIS A 470 -1.31 -29.81 -1.36
C HIS A 470 -2.06 -30.84 -0.50
N GLY A 471 -2.65 -30.42 0.62
CA GLY A 471 -3.42 -31.29 1.52
C GLY A 471 -2.56 -32.08 2.51
N TYR A 472 -1.40 -31.55 2.88
CA TYR A 472 -0.52 -32.10 3.92
C TYR A 472 -0.94 -31.60 5.32
N ASP A 473 -0.54 -32.34 6.35
CA ASP A 473 -0.67 -31.89 7.73
C ASP A 473 0.40 -30.85 8.07
N TYR A 474 0.09 -29.97 9.01
CA TYR A 474 0.98 -28.89 9.42
C TYR A 474 0.95 -28.72 10.93
N GLN A 475 2.13 -28.71 11.55
CA GLN A 475 2.28 -28.46 12.97
C GLN A 475 3.35 -27.40 13.25
N ARG A 476 3.00 -26.44 14.10
CA ARG A 476 3.94 -25.45 14.63
C ARG A 476 4.13 -25.68 16.10
N ILE A 477 5.39 -25.76 16.53
CA ILE A 477 5.77 -25.93 17.94
C ILE A 477 6.53 -24.68 18.39
N VAL A 478 6.07 -24.09 19.49
CA VAL A 478 6.78 -23.00 20.17
C VAL A 478 7.51 -23.57 21.35
N VAL A 479 8.82 -23.32 21.41
CA VAL A 479 9.67 -23.90 22.43
C VAL A 479 10.45 -22.81 23.17
N PRO A 480 10.66 -22.90 24.49
CA PRO A 480 11.50 -21.92 25.18
C PRO A 480 12.98 -22.08 24.75
N PRO A 481 13.76 -20.99 24.68
CA PRO A 481 15.18 -21.10 24.42
C PRO A 481 15.92 -21.68 25.65
N PHE A 482 16.93 -22.51 25.42
CA PHE A 482 17.85 -22.92 26.47
C PHE A 482 18.75 -21.76 26.90
N GLN A 483 18.99 -21.61 28.22
CA GLN A 483 19.86 -20.56 28.74
C GLN A 483 21.37 -20.87 28.59
N ASN A 484 21.75 -22.16 28.53
CA ASN A 484 23.15 -22.59 28.62
C ASN A 484 23.77 -23.13 27.32
N ARG A 485 23.11 -22.91 26.18
CA ARG A 485 23.56 -23.35 24.84
C ARG A 485 22.88 -22.49 23.78
N TYR A 486 23.38 -22.52 22.55
CA TYR A 486 22.78 -21.76 21.46
C TYR A 486 21.34 -22.20 21.15
N HIS A 487 20.49 -21.29 20.66
CA HIS A 487 19.04 -21.50 20.55
C HIS A 487 18.64 -22.63 19.60
N THR A 488 19.48 -22.96 18.61
CA THR A 488 19.25 -24.04 17.64
C THR A 488 19.19 -25.42 18.30
N TRP A 489 19.83 -25.64 19.46
CA TRP A 489 19.74 -26.90 20.19
C TRP A 489 18.32 -27.21 20.70
N SER A 490 17.50 -26.20 20.91
CA SER A 490 16.09 -26.37 21.33
C SER A 490 15.29 -27.15 20.29
N LYS A 491 15.61 -27.00 19.00
CA LYS A 491 14.87 -27.68 17.92
C LYS A 491 15.07 -29.19 17.96
N VAL A 492 16.28 -29.67 18.22
CA VAL A 492 16.59 -31.12 18.24
C VAL A 492 15.84 -31.83 19.35
N TYR A 493 15.83 -31.24 20.54
CA TYR A 493 15.16 -31.83 21.71
C TYR A 493 13.65 -31.98 21.49
N HIS A 494 12.99 -30.94 20.96
CA HIS A 494 11.55 -30.99 20.71
C HIS A 494 11.16 -31.75 19.44
N LEU A 495 12.06 -31.85 18.47
CA LEU A 495 11.88 -32.73 17.32
C LEU A 495 11.85 -34.20 17.78
N TYR A 496 12.74 -34.62 18.69
CA TYR A 496 12.71 -35.95 19.29
C TYR A 496 11.34 -36.29 19.91
N ASP A 497 10.81 -35.40 20.75
CA ASP A 497 9.53 -35.59 21.46
C ASP A 497 8.34 -35.74 20.49
N MET A 498 8.30 -34.88 19.47
CA MET A 498 7.23 -34.87 18.49
C MET A 498 7.27 -36.08 17.55
N VAL A 499 8.45 -36.43 17.04
CA VAL A 499 8.61 -37.52 16.07
C VAL A 499 8.09 -38.84 16.64
N GLN A 500 8.28 -39.08 17.93
CA GLN A 500 7.75 -40.27 18.58
C GLN A 500 6.21 -40.29 18.60
N SER A 501 5.57 -39.15 18.86
CA SER A 501 4.10 -39.05 18.91
C SER A 501 3.41 -39.20 17.54
N MET A 502 4.13 -38.94 16.45
CA MET A 502 3.61 -38.97 15.07
C MET A 502 3.93 -40.25 14.31
N ALA A 503 4.63 -41.20 14.94
CA ALA A 503 5.10 -42.42 14.29
C ALA A 503 3.99 -43.29 13.72
N GLU A 504 2.80 -43.27 14.34
CA GLU A 504 1.65 -44.07 13.89
C GLU A 504 0.77 -43.33 12.87
N SER A 505 0.78 -41.99 12.88
CA SER A 505 -0.11 -41.17 12.05
C SER A 505 0.51 -40.70 10.74
N HIS A 506 1.84 -40.61 10.66
CA HIS A 506 2.56 -40.03 9.53
C HIS A 506 3.72 -40.92 9.08
N ASP A 507 3.96 -40.97 7.76
CA ASP A 507 5.10 -41.72 7.22
C ASP A 507 6.35 -40.85 7.08
N ILE A 508 6.14 -39.55 6.84
CA ILE A 508 7.18 -38.59 6.49
C ILE A 508 6.91 -37.29 7.23
N ILE A 509 7.95 -36.79 7.88
CA ILE A 509 7.96 -35.48 8.50
C ILE A 509 8.99 -34.63 7.77
N LEU A 510 8.55 -33.46 7.29
CA LEU A 510 9.41 -32.41 6.76
C LEU A 510 9.56 -31.33 7.81
N PHE A 511 10.72 -31.28 8.43
CA PHE A 511 11.13 -30.19 9.29
C PHE A 511 11.72 -29.04 8.47
N LEU A 512 11.25 -27.82 8.72
CA LEU A 512 11.76 -26.59 8.13
C LEU A 512 12.12 -25.59 9.24
N ASP A 513 13.36 -25.10 9.23
CA ASP A 513 13.77 -23.95 10.02
C ASP A 513 13.03 -22.68 9.57
N ALA A 514 13.08 -21.63 10.39
CA ALA A 514 12.34 -20.39 10.17
C ALA A 514 12.82 -19.56 8.97
N ASP A 515 14.00 -19.87 8.45
CA ASP A 515 14.64 -19.33 7.25
C ASP A 515 14.64 -20.36 6.10
N ALA A 516 13.85 -21.43 6.21
CA ALA A 516 13.67 -22.44 5.18
C ALA A 516 12.24 -22.48 4.59
N TYR A 517 12.16 -22.67 3.27
CA TYR A 517 10.89 -22.71 2.54
C TYR A 517 10.94 -23.47 1.22
N VAL A 518 9.77 -23.90 0.74
CA VAL A 518 9.65 -24.51 -0.59
C VAL A 518 9.65 -23.42 -1.66
N ALA A 519 10.64 -23.46 -2.56
CA ALA A 519 10.89 -22.40 -3.54
C ALA A 519 9.76 -22.29 -4.57
N ASP A 520 9.31 -23.41 -5.14
CA ASP A 520 8.12 -23.46 -5.99
C ASP A 520 6.95 -24.14 -5.27
N ILE A 521 6.05 -23.33 -4.74
CA ILE A 521 4.86 -23.78 -4.03
C ILE A 521 3.91 -24.65 -4.86
N ARG A 522 4.05 -24.70 -6.20
CA ARG A 522 3.23 -25.56 -7.08
C ARG A 522 3.74 -27.00 -7.08
N MET A 523 4.98 -27.22 -6.68
CA MET A 523 5.63 -28.53 -6.71
C MET A 523 5.14 -29.37 -5.52
N PRO A 524 4.49 -30.52 -5.73
CA PRO A 524 4.13 -31.42 -4.63
C PRO A 524 5.38 -32.14 -4.07
N LEU A 525 5.42 -32.39 -2.76
CA LEU A 525 6.53 -33.04 -2.08
C LEU A 525 6.81 -34.45 -2.60
N GLU A 526 5.77 -35.19 -2.99
CA GLU A 526 5.89 -36.55 -3.52
C GLU A 526 6.86 -36.59 -4.71
N ARG A 527 6.80 -35.60 -5.60
CA ARG A 527 7.72 -35.51 -6.75
C ARG A 527 9.15 -35.25 -6.34
N LEU A 528 9.34 -34.39 -5.33
CA LEU A 528 10.67 -34.07 -4.82
C LEU A 528 11.28 -35.28 -4.12
N LEU A 529 10.49 -35.99 -3.32
CA LEU A 529 10.88 -37.24 -2.64
C LEU A 529 11.26 -38.33 -3.65
N THR A 530 10.48 -38.51 -4.73
CA THR A 530 10.85 -39.43 -5.82
C THR A 530 12.17 -39.02 -6.48
N LYS A 531 12.36 -37.73 -6.78
CA LYS A 531 13.59 -37.21 -7.38
C LYS A 531 14.81 -37.49 -6.50
N TRP A 532 14.68 -37.31 -5.19
CA TRP A 532 15.75 -37.57 -4.22
C TRP A 532 15.87 -39.04 -3.83
N LYS A 533 15.04 -39.94 -4.39
CA LYS A 533 15.00 -41.37 -4.06
C LYS A 533 14.74 -41.64 -2.58
N PHE A 534 13.90 -40.83 -1.93
CA PHE A 534 13.49 -41.05 -0.55
C PHE A 534 12.44 -42.17 -0.46
N ASP A 535 12.91 -43.40 -0.71
CA ASP A 535 12.10 -44.62 -0.70
C ASP A 535 11.95 -45.21 0.73
N GLU A 536 11.37 -46.40 0.86
CA GLU A 536 11.12 -47.05 2.15
C GLU A 536 12.39 -47.35 2.96
N LYS A 537 13.55 -47.47 2.30
CA LYS A 537 14.84 -47.72 2.97
C LYS A 537 15.44 -46.42 3.51
N ALA A 538 15.22 -45.31 2.82
CA ALA A 538 15.68 -44.00 3.26
C ALA A 538 15.01 -43.60 4.59
N GLN A 539 15.83 -43.33 5.60
CA GLN A 539 15.37 -42.96 6.95
C GLN A 539 15.45 -41.45 7.17
N LEU A 540 16.47 -40.82 6.57
CA LEU A 540 16.82 -39.42 6.79
C LEU A 540 17.34 -38.78 5.50
N LEU A 541 16.92 -37.56 5.21
CA LEU A 541 17.39 -36.76 4.07
C LEU A 541 17.62 -35.31 4.50
N LEU A 542 18.85 -34.83 4.28
CA LEU A 542 19.29 -33.47 4.60
C LEU A 542 20.03 -32.86 3.40
N SER A 543 20.22 -31.53 3.40
CA SER A 543 21.00 -30.85 2.37
C SER A 543 22.49 -30.82 2.69
N LEU A 544 23.35 -30.94 1.67
CA LEU A 544 24.76 -30.62 1.82
C LEU A 544 24.94 -29.12 2.04
N ASP A 545 25.80 -28.74 2.98
CA ASP A 545 26.18 -27.34 3.14
C ASP A 545 27.09 -26.86 1.99
N VAL A 546 27.37 -25.56 1.94
CA VAL A 546 28.31 -24.99 0.98
C VAL A 546 29.68 -25.65 1.12
N SER A 547 30.37 -25.90 0.00
CA SER A 547 31.70 -26.53 0.00
C SER A 547 32.80 -25.53 0.40
N SER A 548 32.75 -25.08 1.65
CA SER A 548 33.67 -24.12 2.26
C SER A 548 34.56 -24.79 3.32
N PRO A 549 35.79 -24.31 3.58
CA PRO A 549 36.66 -24.84 4.64
C PRO A 549 36.02 -24.83 6.04
N TYR A 550 35.08 -23.90 6.29
CA TYR A 550 34.38 -23.75 7.56
C TYR A 550 33.20 -24.73 7.75
N ALA A 551 32.80 -25.43 6.68
CA ALA A 551 31.68 -26.37 6.66
C ALA A 551 32.16 -27.82 6.43
N LYS A 552 33.30 -28.16 7.02
CA LYS A 552 33.89 -29.51 7.01
C LYS A 552 33.88 -30.13 8.41
N ASP A 553 33.58 -31.42 8.47
CA ASP A 553 33.81 -32.22 9.68
C ASP A 553 35.31 -32.56 9.85
N THR A 554 35.69 -33.17 10.97
CA THR A 554 37.11 -33.55 11.22
C THR A 554 37.65 -34.57 10.22
N HIS A 555 36.77 -35.25 9.48
CA HIS A 555 37.11 -36.20 8.42
C HIS A 555 37.21 -35.53 7.03
N GLY A 556 37.05 -34.20 6.95
CA GLY A 556 37.13 -33.44 5.69
C GLY A 556 35.87 -33.52 4.82
N ARG A 557 34.78 -34.12 5.32
CA ARG A 557 33.51 -34.26 4.61
C ARG A 557 32.67 -32.99 4.79
N THR A 558 31.89 -32.63 3.78
CA THR A 558 30.98 -31.48 3.89
C THR A 558 29.90 -31.77 4.91
N VAL A 559 29.65 -30.80 5.80
CA VAL A 559 28.61 -30.87 6.84
C VAL A 559 27.22 -30.94 6.18
N LEU A 560 26.31 -31.69 6.79
CA LEU A 560 24.91 -31.79 6.36
C LEU A 560 24.10 -30.77 7.13
N ASN A 561 23.38 -29.92 6.40
CA ASN A 561 22.58 -28.84 6.91
C ASN A 561 21.28 -29.32 7.56
N THR A 562 21.04 -28.91 8.81
CA THR A 562 19.91 -29.33 9.65
C THR A 562 18.75 -28.34 9.64
N GLY A 563 18.71 -27.39 8.69
CA GLY A 563 17.58 -26.47 8.51
C GLY A 563 16.44 -27.03 7.65
N VAL A 564 16.71 -28.09 6.89
CA VAL A 564 15.71 -28.87 6.14
C VAL A 564 15.98 -30.33 6.39
N ILE A 565 15.03 -31.02 7.04
CA ILE A 565 15.19 -32.44 7.39
C ILE A 565 13.93 -33.18 7.00
N PHE A 566 14.08 -34.17 6.13
CA PHE A 566 13.07 -35.19 5.90
C PHE A 566 13.41 -36.41 6.75
N LEU A 567 12.46 -36.90 7.52
CA LEU A 567 12.65 -38.04 8.41
C LEU A 567 11.44 -38.97 8.44
N ARG A 568 11.69 -40.24 8.75
CA ARG A 568 10.65 -41.24 9.01
C ARG A 568 10.39 -41.38 10.51
N PRO A 569 9.20 -41.03 11.02
CA PRO A 569 8.97 -41.01 12.46
C PRO A 569 8.92 -42.39 13.10
N GLY A 570 8.51 -43.43 12.36
CA GLY A 570 8.53 -44.81 12.83
C GLY A 570 9.92 -45.47 12.91
N SER A 571 10.99 -44.76 12.55
CA SER A 571 12.34 -45.33 12.49
C SER A 571 13.03 -45.37 13.86
N PRO A 572 13.40 -46.56 14.39
CA PRO A 572 14.14 -46.64 15.65
C PRO A 572 15.51 -45.95 15.59
N LYS A 573 16.15 -45.94 14.41
CA LYS A 573 17.44 -45.26 14.18
C LYS A 573 17.28 -43.74 14.23
N VAL A 574 16.22 -43.18 13.67
CA VAL A 574 15.95 -41.72 13.74
C VAL A 574 15.63 -41.32 15.18
N ILE A 575 14.82 -42.10 15.89
CA ILE A 575 14.47 -41.82 17.30
C ILE A 575 15.73 -41.86 18.19
N SER A 576 16.58 -42.87 18.02
CA SER A 576 17.84 -42.97 18.78
C SER A 576 18.83 -41.86 18.43
N LEU A 577 18.93 -41.50 17.15
CA LEU A 577 19.71 -40.36 16.68
C LEU A 577 19.28 -39.07 17.38
N LEU A 578 18.00 -38.71 17.29
CA LEU A 578 17.50 -37.44 17.84
C LEU A 578 17.67 -37.39 19.37
N ARG A 579 17.45 -38.52 20.07
CA ARG A 579 17.72 -38.65 21.50
C ARG A 579 19.19 -38.38 21.82
N ASN A 580 20.10 -39.07 21.13
CA ASN A 580 21.53 -38.97 21.40
C ASN A 580 22.08 -37.57 21.04
N LEU A 581 21.64 -37.00 19.93
CA LEU A 581 22.01 -35.64 19.53
C LEU A 581 21.48 -34.61 20.54
N SER A 582 20.27 -34.78 21.07
CA SER A 582 19.73 -33.87 22.10
C SER A 582 20.52 -33.87 23.41
N GLN A 583 21.21 -34.97 23.72
CA GLN A 583 22.04 -35.16 24.92
C GLN A 583 23.54 -35.02 24.65
N CYS A 584 23.92 -34.58 23.45
CA CYS A 584 25.31 -34.59 22.99
C CYS A 584 26.22 -33.75 23.87
N LEU A 585 25.76 -32.55 24.28
CA LEU A 585 26.55 -31.61 25.09
C LEU A 585 26.85 -32.11 26.51
N GLU A 586 26.11 -33.11 27.00
CA GLU A 586 26.30 -33.69 28.33
C GLU A 586 26.94 -35.08 28.30
N ARG A 587 26.67 -35.89 27.26
CA ARG A 587 26.98 -37.32 27.24
C ARG A 587 28.04 -37.72 26.22
N THR A 588 28.33 -36.89 25.22
CA THR A 588 29.28 -37.21 24.16
C THR A 588 30.60 -36.45 24.37
N PRO A 589 31.73 -37.13 24.65
CA PRO A 589 33.01 -36.46 24.83
C PRO A 589 33.41 -35.63 23.60
N GLY A 590 33.79 -34.37 23.82
CA GLY A 590 34.21 -33.44 22.76
C GLY A 590 33.05 -32.71 22.08
N CYS A 591 31.79 -33.09 22.33
CA CYS A 591 30.65 -32.43 21.73
C CYS A 591 30.35 -31.05 22.36
N GLU A 592 30.80 -30.82 23.60
CA GLU A 592 30.64 -29.56 24.32
C GLU A 592 31.21 -28.35 23.57
N GLN A 593 32.17 -28.55 22.66
CA GLN A 593 32.72 -27.51 21.81
C GLN A 593 31.64 -26.84 20.92
N TRP A 594 30.61 -27.60 20.52
CA TRP A 594 29.54 -27.13 19.64
C TRP A 594 28.41 -26.41 20.39
N ARG A 595 28.57 -26.17 21.70
CA ARG A 595 27.61 -25.43 22.51
C ARG A 595 27.30 -24.03 21.95
N HIS A 596 28.34 -23.33 21.49
CA HIS A 596 28.26 -21.98 20.90
C HIS A 596 29.13 -21.78 19.65
N LYS A 597 29.94 -22.77 19.28
CA LYS A 597 30.74 -22.72 18.06
C LYS A 597 29.82 -22.86 16.84
N TRP A 598 30.08 -22.04 15.82
CA TRP A 598 29.31 -21.99 14.58
C TRP A 598 29.05 -23.40 14.01
N GLY A 599 27.82 -23.62 13.54
CA GLY A 599 27.31 -24.91 13.08
C GLY A 599 26.65 -25.75 14.18
N HIS A 600 26.95 -25.54 15.46
CA HIS A 600 26.17 -26.07 16.59
C HIS A 600 25.77 -27.57 16.45
N GLU A 601 24.47 -27.88 16.53
CA GLU A 601 23.93 -29.23 16.38
C GLU A 601 24.15 -29.83 14.98
N GLN A 602 24.28 -29.00 13.95
CA GLN A 602 24.53 -29.41 12.57
C GLN A 602 25.93 -30.02 12.42
N SER A 603 26.92 -29.33 12.99
CA SER A 603 28.29 -29.80 13.05
C SER A 603 28.38 -31.03 13.95
N ALA A 604 27.76 -31.02 15.12
CA ALA A 604 27.72 -32.17 16.01
C ALA A 604 27.09 -33.41 15.34
N PHE A 605 26.00 -33.23 14.59
CA PHE A 605 25.38 -34.30 13.79
C PHE A 605 26.37 -34.90 12.79
N SER A 606 27.03 -34.06 11.99
CA SER A 606 27.95 -34.53 10.95
C SER A 606 29.22 -35.17 11.52
N GLU A 607 29.67 -34.67 12.66
CA GLU A 607 30.89 -35.12 13.34
C GLU A 607 30.72 -36.45 14.07
N TYR A 608 29.62 -36.62 14.82
CA TYR A 608 29.48 -37.73 15.76
C TYR A 608 28.39 -38.75 15.42
N PHE A 609 27.42 -38.39 14.58
CA PHE A 609 26.20 -39.20 14.42
C PHE A 609 25.86 -39.58 12.99
N ARG A 610 26.47 -38.94 11.99
CA ARG A 610 26.27 -39.26 10.57
C ARG A 610 26.53 -40.73 10.26
N ASP A 611 27.59 -41.29 10.84
CA ASP A 611 28.07 -42.65 10.53
C ASP A 611 27.21 -43.77 11.13
N ALA A 612 26.16 -43.42 11.89
CA ALA A 612 25.16 -44.38 12.36
C ALA A 612 24.22 -44.89 11.24
N PHE A 613 24.25 -44.25 10.07
CA PHE A 613 23.41 -44.55 8.92
C PHE A 613 24.25 -44.99 7.72
N ILE A 614 23.72 -45.91 6.92
CA ILE A 614 24.35 -46.31 5.66
C ILE A 614 24.22 -45.15 4.64
N PRO A 615 25.32 -44.57 4.15
CA PRO A 615 25.27 -43.48 3.17
C PRO A 615 24.56 -43.90 1.88
N ASP A 616 23.82 -42.97 1.27
CA ASP A 616 23.08 -43.14 0.01
C ASP A 616 21.99 -44.24 -0.01
N VAL A 617 21.74 -44.86 1.15
CA VAL A 617 20.69 -45.87 1.33
C VAL A 617 19.76 -45.48 2.47
N GLU A 618 20.31 -45.25 3.67
CA GLU A 618 19.53 -44.85 4.85
C GLU A 618 19.61 -43.34 5.10
N LEU A 619 20.77 -42.73 4.85
CA LEU A 619 21.00 -41.30 4.91
C LEU A 619 21.28 -40.76 3.50
N LEU A 620 20.32 -40.00 2.99
CA LEU A 620 20.43 -39.34 1.70
C LEU A 620 20.87 -37.88 1.88
N SER A 621 21.65 -37.39 0.91
CA SER A 621 22.09 -36.00 0.88
C SER A 621 21.59 -35.31 -0.38
N MET A 622 20.74 -34.28 -0.25
CA MET A 622 20.36 -33.44 -1.38
C MET A 622 21.49 -32.44 -1.70
N PRO A 623 21.79 -32.19 -2.98
CA PRO A 623 22.78 -31.19 -3.37
C PRO A 623 22.47 -29.81 -2.78
N CYS A 624 23.50 -29.01 -2.49
CA CYS A 624 23.31 -27.68 -1.91
C CYS A 624 22.42 -26.79 -2.80
N ASN A 625 22.57 -26.86 -4.14
CA ASN A 625 21.75 -26.11 -5.08
C ASN A 625 20.25 -26.44 -5.02
N GLU A 626 19.90 -27.59 -4.46
CA GLU A 626 18.51 -28.03 -4.34
C GLU A 626 17.89 -27.73 -2.97
N GLY A 627 18.71 -27.48 -1.93
CA GLY A 627 18.27 -27.32 -0.54
C GLY A 627 18.75 -26.07 0.22
N LEU A 628 19.81 -25.40 -0.25
CA LEU A 628 20.36 -24.16 0.31
C LEU A 628 20.17 -23.00 -0.65
N GLY A 629 19.67 -21.88 -0.15
CA GLY A 629 19.34 -20.70 -0.95
C GLY A 629 20.25 -19.53 -0.68
N TYR A 630 21.29 -19.35 -1.48
CA TYR A 630 22.15 -18.18 -1.39
C TYR A 630 22.09 -17.34 -2.68
N SER A 631 21.66 -16.08 -2.53
CA SER A 631 21.34 -15.15 -3.63
C SER A 631 22.55 -14.79 -4.47
N GLU A 632 23.69 -14.58 -3.81
CA GLU A 632 24.95 -14.10 -4.38
C GLU A 632 26.05 -15.16 -4.23
N ASP A 633 25.68 -16.42 -4.42
CA ASP A 633 26.54 -17.54 -4.04
C ASP A 633 27.71 -17.77 -5.01
N PRO A 634 28.98 -17.67 -4.57
CA PRO A 634 30.12 -18.17 -5.33
C PRO A 634 30.16 -19.70 -5.46
N TYR A 635 29.38 -20.44 -4.65
CA TYR A 635 29.34 -21.90 -4.60
C TYR A 635 28.17 -22.54 -5.39
N ASN A 636 27.35 -21.75 -6.10
CA ASN A 636 26.24 -22.22 -6.96
C ASN A 636 25.14 -23.01 -6.21
N CYS A 637 24.86 -22.64 -4.96
CA CYS A 637 23.80 -23.19 -4.12
C CYS A 637 22.59 -22.22 -4.07
N HIS A 638 21.67 -22.30 -5.04
CA HIS A 638 20.57 -21.34 -5.20
C HIS A 638 19.23 -21.78 -4.57
N GLY A 639 19.10 -23.04 -4.16
CA GLY A 639 17.92 -23.54 -3.44
C GLY A 639 16.70 -23.63 -4.34
N ILE A 640 16.86 -24.27 -5.50
CA ILE A 640 15.90 -24.25 -6.59
C ILE A 640 14.57 -24.97 -6.28
N TYR A 641 14.56 -25.91 -5.34
CA TYR A 641 13.36 -26.65 -4.91
C TYR A 641 12.97 -26.31 -3.49
N ILE A 642 13.91 -26.46 -2.56
CA ILE A 642 13.78 -26.00 -1.18
C ILE A 642 14.95 -25.07 -0.90
N SER A 643 14.68 -23.99 -0.19
CA SER A 643 15.61 -22.90 0.00
C SER A 643 15.73 -22.64 1.49
N HIS A 644 16.82 -23.11 2.09
CA HIS A 644 17.25 -22.68 3.42
C HIS A 644 18.30 -21.57 3.27
N VAL A 645 17.95 -20.36 3.69
CA VAL A 645 18.76 -19.16 3.51
C VAL A 645 19.61 -18.94 4.76
N THR A 646 20.80 -19.52 4.74
CA THR A 646 21.78 -19.40 5.83
C THR A 646 22.52 -18.06 5.80
N MET A 647 22.73 -17.52 4.59
CA MET A 647 23.42 -16.26 4.28
C MET A 647 22.45 -15.36 3.50
N ASP A 648 22.46 -14.04 3.75
CA ASP A 648 21.45 -13.08 3.22
C ASP A 648 20.03 -13.27 3.81
N LYS A 649 19.93 -13.29 5.13
CA LYS A 649 18.64 -13.34 5.85
C LYS A 649 17.79 -12.07 5.67
N GLU A 650 18.37 -10.99 5.14
CA GLU A 650 17.66 -9.74 4.88
C GLU A 650 16.70 -9.87 3.70
N SER A 651 17.08 -10.62 2.65
CA SER A 651 16.20 -10.87 1.49
C SER A 651 15.03 -11.82 1.77
N LEU A 652 15.09 -12.60 2.86
CA LEU A 652 14.05 -13.58 3.21
C LEU A 652 12.65 -12.98 3.28
N ARG A 653 12.51 -11.77 3.84
CA ARG A 653 11.21 -11.11 3.95
C ARG A 653 10.58 -10.94 2.57
N GLU A 654 11.30 -10.39 1.61
CA GLU A 654 10.77 -10.17 0.26
C GLU A 654 10.50 -11.49 -0.47
N ARG A 655 11.40 -12.47 -0.34
CA ARG A 655 11.21 -13.82 -0.89
C ARG A 655 9.91 -14.46 -0.39
N TYR A 656 9.66 -14.46 0.92
CA TYR A 656 8.44 -15.02 1.49
C TYR A 656 7.18 -14.26 1.05
N LYS A 657 7.24 -12.92 1.01
CA LYS A 657 6.10 -12.09 0.58
C LYS A 657 5.64 -12.45 -0.83
N GLN A 658 6.59 -12.57 -1.77
CA GLN A 658 6.28 -12.94 -3.15
C GLN A 658 5.60 -14.32 -3.23
N ARG A 659 6.10 -15.30 -2.46
CA ARG A 659 5.55 -16.68 -2.46
C ARG A 659 4.17 -16.75 -1.82
N LEU A 660 3.94 -16.05 -0.72
CA LEU A 660 2.63 -15.96 -0.08
C LEU A 660 1.58 -15.35 -1.00
N ILE A 661 1.93 -14.24 -1.67
CA ILE A 661 1.02 -13.59 -2.64
C ILE A 661 0.73 -14.53 -3.80
N TYR A 662 1.77 -15.08 -4.42
CA TYR A 662 1.62 -15.99 -5.56
C TYR A 662 0.78 -17.22 -5.19
N GLY A 663 1.03 -17.83 -4.02
CA GLY A 663 0.30 -19.00 -3.57
C GLY A 663 -1.14 -18.74 -3.19
N THR A 664 -1.40 -17.60 -2.57
CA THR A 664 -2.76 -17.21 -2.22
C THR A 664 -3.58 -16.96 -3.49
N LEU A 665 -3.02 -16.22 -4.46
CA LEU A 665 -3.68 -15.96 -5.73
C LEU A 665 -3.96 -17.26 -6.50
N LEU A 666 -3.02 -18.20 -6.53
CA LEU A 666 -3.21 -19.50 -7.18
C LEU A 666 -4.27 -20.36 -6.48
N SER A 667 -4.35 -20.30 -5.14
CA SER A 667 -5.42 -20.95 -4.38
C SER A 667 -6.79 -20.37 -4.75
N LEU A 668 -6.89 -19.05 -4.76
CA LEU A 668 -8.11 -18.32 -5.09
C LEU A 668 -8.52 -18.54 -6.56
N GLU A 669 -7.56 -18.56 -7.48
CA GLU A 669 -7.79 -18.87 -8.89
C GLU A 669 -8.45 -20.25 -9.04
N ARG A 670 -7.89 -21.28 -8.39
CA ARG A 670 -8.45 -22.64 -8.43
C ARG A 670 -9.88 -22.70 -7.89
N GLU A 671 -10.20 -21.94 -6.84
CA GLU A 671 -11.57 -21.84 -6.30
C GLU A 671 -12.50 -21.07 -7.24
N LEU A 672 -12.04 -19.93 -7.75
CA LEU A 672 -12.79 -19.07 -8.67
C LEU A 672 -13.19 -19.84 -9.94
N PHE A 673 -12.24 -20.54 -10.56
CA PHE A 673 -12.48 -21.30 -11.78
C PHE A 673 -13.21 -22.63 -11.57
N ARG A 674 -13.18 -23.21 -10.37
CA ARG A 674 -14.07 -24.34 -10.01
C ARG A 674 -15.54 -23.92 -9.95
N SER A 675 -15.81 -22.67 -9.59
CA SER A 675 -17.16 -22.11 -9.45
C SER A 675 -17.66 -21.34 -10.67
N HIS A 676 -16.83 -21.21 -11.71
CA HIS A 676 -17.14 -20.38 -12.87
C HIS A 676 -18.06 -21.13 -13.85
N VAL A 677 -19.31 -20.66 -13.98
CA VAL A 677 -20.21 -21.06 -15.07
C VAL A 677 -19.98 -20.10 -16.22
N ALA A 678 -19.20 -20.55 -17.21
CA ALA A 678 -19.03 -19.81 -18.46
C ALA A 678 -20.25 -20.08 -19.37
N TYR A 679 -20.99 -19.04 -19.72
CA TYR A 679 -21.94 -19.10 -20.83
C TYR A 679 -21.18 -18.84 -22.14
N PRO A 680 -21.36 -19.66 -23.19
CA PRO A 680 -20.76 -19.42 -24.49
C PRO A 680 -21.16 -18.02 -25.02
N SER A 681 -20.25 -17.36 -25.74
CA SER A 681 -20.57 -16.10 -26.41
C SER A 681 -21.61 -16.34 -27.51
N THR A 682 -22.36 -15.30 -27.85
CA THR A 682 -23.59 -15.28 -28.68
C THR A 682 -23.49 -15.85 -30.10
N ASN A 683 -22.33 -16.37 -30.52
CA ASN A 683 -22.18 -17.06 -31.81
C ASN A 683 -22.48 -18.58 -31.72
N ASP A 684 -22.68 -19.12 -30.52
CA ASP A 684 -23.00 -20.55 -30.29
C ASP A 684 -24.48 -20.81 -29.96
N ILE A 685 -25.40 -19.88 -30.29
CA ILE A 685 -26.85 -20.14 -30.14
C ILE A 685 -27.28 -21.31 -31.03
N ASP A 686 -26.74 -21.39 -32.26
CA ASP A 686 -26.99 -22.51 -33.17
C ASP A 686 -26.46 -23.84 -32.61
N LEU A 687 -25.32 -23.82 -31.91
CA LEU A 687 -24.76 -25.01 -31.27
C LEU A 687 -25.60 -25.45 -30.06
N LEU A 688 -26.14 -24.50 -29.29
CA LEU A 688 -27.04 -24.76 -28.17
C LEU A 688 -28.40 -25.30 -28.63
N ASP A 689 -28.94 -24.83 -29.75
CA ASP A 689 -30.18 -25.35 -30.35
C ASP A 689 -29.97 -26.73 -30.99
N MET A 690 -28.82 -26.98 -31.62
CA MET A 690 -28.42 -28.32 -32.07
C MET A 690 -28.29 -29.30 -30.88
N MET A 691 -27.66 -28.89 -29.77
CA MET A 691 -27.53 -29.71 -28.57
C MET A 691 -28.88 -29.94 -27.85
N ARG A 692 -29.83 -28.98 -27.94
CA ARG A 692 -31.21 -29.17 -27.45
C ARG A 692 -31.99 -30.17 -28.30
N GLN A 693 -31.87 -30.11 -29.63
CA GLN A 693 -32.50 -31.09 -30.52
C GLN A 693 -31.95 -32.51 -30.27
N GLN A 694 -30.64 -32.63 -30.04
CA GLN A 694 -29.99 -33.92 -29.76
C GLN A 694 -30.33 -34.50 -28.38
N ARG A 695 -30.65 -33.66 -27.38
CA ARG A 695 -31.22 -34.12 -26.09
C ARG A 695 -32.68 -34.54 -26.20
N SER A 696 -33.44 -34.01 -27.17
CA SER A 696 -34.83 -34.42 -27.37
C SER A 696 -34.97 -35.79 -28.04
N SER A 697 -33.96 -36.24 -28.79
CA SER A 697 -33.95 -37.54 -29.47
C SER A 697 -33.40 -38.71 -28.65
N THR A 698 -32.92 -38.46 -27.42
CA THR A 698 -32.31 -39.47 -26.54
C THR A 698 -33.06 -39.67 -25.22
N ALA A 699 -34.32 -39.27 -25.15
CA ALA A 699 -35.18 -39.65 -24.03
C ALA A 699 -35.56 -41.15 -24.16
N PRO A 700 -35.22 -42.01 -23.17
CA PRO A 700 -35.63 -43.40 -23.19
C PRO A 700 -37.15 -43.47 -22.99
N THR A 701 -37.84 -44.13 -23.92
CA THR A 701 -39.22 -44.58 -23.75
C THR A 701 -39.28 -45.50 -22.53
N MET A 702 -39.89 -45.03 -21.43
CA MET A 702 -40.31 -45.92 -20.34
C MET A 702 -41.47 -46.76 -20.85
N GLU A 703 -41.21 -48.05 -21.08
CA GLU A 703 -42.24 -49.07 -21.17
C GLU A 703 -42.90 -49.27 -19.80
N ASN A 704 -44.22 -49.19 -19.78
CA ASN A 704 -45.08 -49.61 -18.69
C ASN A 704 -44.86 -51.09 -18.39
N ASN A 705 -44.42 -51.42 -17.17
CA ASN A 705 -44.68 -52.72 -16.58
C ASN A 705 -45.51 -52.56 -15.31
N THR A 706 -46.76 -52.99 -15.45
CA THR A 706 -47.77 -53.30 -14.44
C THR A 706 -47.32 -54.39 -13.46
N LEU A 707 -47.77 -54.29 -12.20
CA LEU A 707 -48.31 -55.34 -11.28
C LEU A 707 -48.15 -54.82 -9.83
N ALA A 708 -49.25 -54.42 -9.17
CA ALA A 708 -50.06 -55.25 -8.25
C ALA A 708 -49.23 -55.57 -6.98
N ASP A 709 -49.45 -54.93 -5.83
CA ASP A 709 -50.64 -54.95 -4.95
C ASP A 709 -50.61 -53.78 -3.95
#